data_AF-A0A852VEK6-F1
#
_entry.id   AF-A0A852VEK6-F1
#
_cell.length_a   1.000
_cell.length_b   1.000
_cell.length_c   1.000
_cell.angle_alpha   90.00
_cell.angle_beta   90.00
_cell.angle_gamma   90.00
#
_symmetry.space_group_name_H-M   'P 1'
#
loop_
_entity.id
_entity.type
_entity.pdbx_description
1 polymer ?
#
loop_
_entity_poly.entity_id
_entity_poly.type
_entity_poly.pdbx_seq_one_letter_code
_entity_poly.pdbx_strand_id
1 'polypeptide(L)'
;MLGDPSVARLYWALAKTDDETSLALRNSPGLRKLLPLGSILDFYGSQICIRSGRVAVPGGESVEADWKELVGTSPEKSGEFVTNLLAKDNGWLAAYFDALSRVSRTQQVHLTETPRLKQLYDVFRKGAAGTNAVRGVFPKAPDLLVLFTRIQWESNGDPHVPGNLEVWKEILLQKSESKTVRSWVKRARSWDRPEQLLETMTALSSIDSDNGPLQIYLTLSELNRGRQPGNRLSAETVHQMADRFSELNNWYLVFAEFPDLNDAGISSFMKSTEAIDRISNPTLRGNALGAFQATVGLWQILARQGQIPEPELNTSWQKVIEPFTAISSSTQLFDSTQKSLQELLLAAGMKADSSQGELVELLAGPRQATPDGLREHTALGARINSVLDDQRLVSLDTLFALSEGLKEMAQGKGKSDALLPLAAELREFDLPRPIFTNSEKISWAPPNYTAHHAELQVRTDLTKVIKEPGSHAQLETARGQLMPFLRDTLVGLNYAYYEPPGAQMLHHNPLFVRSHDFLGVSIQSPDRLWSAPILLGAGSPAGGGAYLVGSLVDLSYALATTEQDFLSPENVQALIWKDLVPELLVGATLPRWWSVTPVELHAATLYQKAGEELLTASAGNAQIREKVIAILSDRLTSQRLERVQQSLFRAEDVAVMLPRMTPAETAYIAAEYHSRFPEENSSWGPAGQQLQELQRRYPAEVSWEHLSRDFGVPHPTMARTNACQLLNVKPFPFFGSYSSRLFGESWESSNLYWARLADEMGYSPVALNSLVPELSRRAITKIFATEPDDWPAILRAIQETGDEFRQSKTAGVSGVNTTATASEKMRNDANTY
;
A
#
# COMPACT_ATOMS: atom_id res chain seq x y z
N MET A 1 39.29 1.99 16.79
CA MET A 1 38.26 2.99 16.42
C MET A 1 36.86 2.39 16.39
N LEU A 2 36.64 1.21 15.79
CA LEU A 2 35.33 0.52 15.73
C LEU A 2 34.81 -0.08 17.07
N GLY A 3 35.50 0.14 18.19
CA GLY A 3 35.10 -0.39 19.52
C GLY A 3 34.24 0.57 20.34
N ASP A 4 34.11 1.84 19.93
CA ASP A 4 33.24 2.84 20.59
C ASP A 4 32.00 3.10 19.71
N PRO A 5 30.79 2.70 20.17
CA PRO A 5 29.55 2.89 19.43
C PRO A 5 29.27 4.35 19.04
N SER A 6 29.69 5.32 19.86
CA SER A 6 29.44 6.75 19.61
C SER A 6 30.30 7.26 18.45
N VAL A 7 31.55 6.79 18.36
CA VAL A 7 32.47 7.12 17.26
C VAL A 7 32.01 6.45 15.98
N ALA A 8 31.58 5.19 16.04
CA ALA A 8 31.02 4.48 14.89
C ALA A 8 29.78 5.18 14.34
N ARG A 9 28.87 5.63 15.23
CA ARG A 9 27.66 6.35 14.84
C ARG A 9 27.95 7.73 14.23
N LEU A 10 28.90 8.49 14.77
CA LEU A 10 29.31 9.76 14.16
C LEU A 10 29.95 9.54 12.78
N TYR A 11 30.80 8.52 12.65
CA TYR A 11 31.37 8.14 11.35
C TYR A 11 30.27 7.83 10.34
N TRP A 12 29.28 7.05 10.76
CA TRP A 12 28.11 6.71 9.95
C TRP A 12 27.32 7.96 9.52
N ALA A 13 27.04 8.87 10.45
CA ALA A 13 26.37 10.14 10.16
C ALA A 13 27.12 10.98 9.11
N LEU A 14 28.44 11.11 9.24
CA LEU A 14 29.28 11.84 8.30
C LEU A 14 29.47 11.14 6.95
N ALA A 15 29.24 9.82 6.90
CA ALA A 15 29.25 9.05 5.67
C ALA A 15 27.96 9.22 4.84
N LYS A 16 26.88 9.74 5.46
CA LYS A 16 25.60 10.08 4.80
C LYS A 16 25.53 11.52 4.29
N THR A 17 26.47 12.38 4.67
CA THR A 17 26.55 13.77 4.18
C THR A 17 27.31 13.85 2.87
N ASP A 18 27.06 14.92 2.11
CA ASP A 18 27.85 15.30 0.95
C ASP A 18 29.30 15.71 1.34
N ASP A 19 30.24 15.67 0.41
CA ASP A 19 31.68 15.79 0.69
C ASP A 19 32.04 17.18 1.22
N GLU A 20 31.50 18.23 0.61
CA GLU A 20 31.71 19.62 1.05
C GLU A 20 31.20 19.81 2.48
N THR A 21 30.00 19.31 2.78
CA THR A 21 29.40 19.36 4.12
C THR A 21 30.24 18.56 5.12
N SER A 22 30.64 17.33 4.78
CA SER A 22 31.45 16.48 5.65
C SER A 22 32.78 17.14 6.01
N LEU A 23 33.45 17.72 5.00
CA LEU A 23 34.71 18.45 5.20
C LEU A 23 34.51 19.70 6.07
N ALA A 24 33.47 20.50 5.78
CA ALA A 24 33.15 21.68 6.56
C ALA A 24 32.93 21.33 8.03
N LEU A 25 32.12 20.30 8.32
CA LEU A 25 31.83 19.85 9.69
C LEU A 25 33.06 19.28 10.42
N ARG A 26 33.94 18.57 9.70
CA ARG A 26 35.23 18.08 10.24
C ARG A 26 36.19 19.21 10.60
N ASN A 27 36.16 20.31 9.85
CA ASN A 27 37.00 21.48 10.09
C ASN A 27 36.40 22.39 11.18
N SER A 28 35.10 22.65 11.11
CA SER A 28 34.34 23.45 12.07
C SER A 28 32.89 22.96 12.12
N PRO A 29 32.40 22.46 13.26
CA PRO A 29 32.94 22.64 14.61
C PRO A 29 34.05 21.63 15.00
N GLY A 30 34.29 20.62 14.17
CA GLY A 30 35.26 19.55 14.42
C GLY A 30 34.67 18.32 15.11
N LEU A 31 35.27 17.15 14.86
CA LEU A 31 34.75 15.84 15.29
C LEU A 31 34.48 15.75 16.80
N ARG A 32 35.32 16.35 17.63
CA ARG A 32 35.17 16.33 19.10
C ARG A 32 33.88 17.03 19.56
N LYS A 33 33.48 18.12 18.89
CA LYS A 33 32.24 18.85 19.19
C LYS A 33 31.01 18.16 18.60
N LEU A 34 31.17 17.42 17.51
CA LEU A 34 30.09 16.64 16.89
C LEU A 34 29.81 15.33 17.62
N LEU A 35 30.78 14.74 18.31
CA LEU A 35 30.64 13.44 18.97
C LEU A 35 29.40 13.33 19.89
N PRO A 36 29.10 14.32 20.77
CA PRO A 36 27.88 14.29 21.59
C PRO A 36 26.58 14.42 20.78
N LEU A 37 26.66 14.94 19.55
CA LEU A 37 25.54 15.19 18.64
C LEU A 37 25.41 14.10 17.56
N GLY A 38 26.28 13.09 17.57
CA GLY A 38 26.39 12.10 16.50
C GLY A 38 25.10 11.32 16.22
N SER A 39 24.29 11.07 17.25
CA SER A 39 22.98 10.42 17.09
C SER A 39 21.94 11.29 16.38
N ILE A 40 21.95 12.61 16.64
CA ILE A 40 21.03 13.56 16.02
C ILE A 40 21.46 13.78 14.56
N LEU A 41 22.76 13.89 14.33
CA LEU A 41 23.32 14.00 12.97
C LEU A 41 23.06 12.73 12.15
N ASP A 42 23.12 11.54 12.75
CA ASP A 42 22.79 10.27 12.09
C ASP A 42 21.33 10.22 11.61
N PHE A 43 20.38 10.64 12.45
CA PHE A 43 18.96 10.62 12.10
C PHE A 43 18.52 11.76 11.17
N TYR A 44 19.00 12.98 11.39
CA TYR A 44 18.45 14.19 10.75
C TYR A 44 19.49 15.01 9.99
N GLY A 45 20.74 14.54 9.91
CA GLY A 45 21.84 15.27 9.27
C GLY A 45 21.94 15.09 7.76
N SER A 46 21.29 14.08 7.19
CA SER A 46 21.46 13.71 5.77
C SER A 46 21.03 14.80 4.76
N GLN A 47 20.19 15.74 5.20
CA GLN A 47 19.72 16.87 4.37
C GLN A 47 20.45 18.19 4.68
N ILE A 48 21.37 18.22 5.64
CA ILE A 48 22.16 19.43 5.93
C ILE A 48 23.17 19.60 4.80
N CYS A 49 23.14 20.77 4.15
CA CYS A 49 24.09 21.13 3.10
C CYS A 49 24.86 22.40 3.46
N ILE A 50 26.18 22.35 3.33
CA ILE A 50 27.05 23.52 3.41
C ILE A 50 27.62 23.77 2.02
N ARG A 51 27.36 24.95 1.47
CA ARG A 51 27.87 25.40 0.16
C ARG A 51 28.59 26.72 0.34
N SER A 52 29.85 26.79 -0.09
CA SER A 52 30.70 27.98 0.06
C SER A 52 30.74 28.51 1.51
N GLY A 53 30.75 27.59 2.49
CA GLY A 53 30.78 27.92 3.92
C GLY A 53 29.44 28.31 4.55
N ARG A 54 28.35 28.38 3.77
CA ARG A 54 26.99 28.73 4.21
C ARG A 54 26.08 27.50 4.24
N VAL A 55 25.22 27.39 5.25
CA VAL A 55 24.19 26.33 5.29
C VAL A 55 23.05 26.68 4.34
N ALA A 56 22.71 25.78 3.41
CA ALA A 56 21.51 25.92 2.61
C ALA A 56 20.30 25.55 3.46
N VAL A 57 19.39 26.49 3.66
CA VAL A 57 18.18 26.30 4.48
C VAL A 57 16.96 26.00 3.61
N PRO A 58 16.00 25.18 4.07
CA PRO A 58 14.76 24.94 3.34
C PRO A 58 13.97 26.25 3.22
N GLY A 59 13.38 26.47 2.05
CA GLY A 59 12.78 27.76 1.65
C GLY A 59 13.76 28.74 0.99
N GLY A 60 15.07 28.46 1.05
CA GLY A 60 16.12 29.25 0.38
C GLY A 60 16.48 30.57 1.08
N GLU A 61 17.15 31.45 0.36
CA GLU A 61 17.78 32.66 0.94
C GLU A 61 16.77 33.64 1.56
N SER A 62 15.54 33.68 1.04
CA SER A 62 14.49 34.61 1.49
C SER A 62 14.07 34.39 2.94
N VAL A 63 14.30 33.18 3.49
CA VAL A 63 13.87 32.80 4.84
C VAL A 63 15.04 32.60 5.81
N GLU A 64 16.26 32.94 5.40
CA GLU A 64 17.46 32.80 6.26
C GLU A 64 17.40 33.63 7.53
N ALA A 65 16.76 34.79 7.49
CA ALA A 65 16.56 35.62 8.67
C ALA A 65 15.73 34.90 9.74
N ASP A 66 14.67 34.20 9.32
CA ASP A 66 13.81 33.41 10.20
C ASP A 66 14.56 32.17 10.73
N TRP A 67 15.33 31.49 9.88
CA TRP A 67 16.20 30.39 10.31
C TRP A 67 17.28 30.83 11.30
N LYS A 68 17.86 32.03 11.10
CA LYS A 68 18.81 32.62 12.04
C LYS A 68 18.18 32.87 13.40
N GLU A 69 16.93 33.33 13.44
CA GLU A 69 16.19 33.50 14.69
C GLU A 69 15.88 32.16 15.36
N LEU A 70 15.46 31.16 14.58
CA LEU A 70 15.19 29.81 15.08
C LEU A 70 16.44 29.11 15.58
N VAL A 71 17.57 29.19 14.90
CA VAL A 71 18.82 28.51 15.30
C VAL A 71 19.62 29.34 16.31
N GLY A 72 19.42 30.66 16.32
CA GLY A 72 20.19 31.62 17.12
C GLY A 72 21.52 32.06 16.48
N THR A 73 21.84 31.54 15.29
CA THR A 73 23.09 31.81 14.57
C THR A 73 22.83 31.95 13.07
N SER A 74 23.62 32.76 12.36
CA SER A 74 23.52 32.93 10.90
C SER A 74 23.92 31.64 10.16
N PRO A 75 23.21 31.24 9.08
CA PRO A 75 23.65 30.17 8.17
C PRO A 75 25.07 30.35 7.61
N GLU A 76 25.57 31.59 7.53
CA GLU A 76 26.95 31.91 7.11
C GLU A 76 28.02 31.39 8.09
N LYS A 77 27.65 31.16 9.35
CA LYS A 77 28.53 30.54 10.36
C LYS A 77 28.24 29.04 10.47
N SER A 78 28.43 28.32 9.37
CA SER A 78 27.98 26.93 9.21
C SER A 78 28.29 25.99 10.38
N GLY A 79 29.51 26.00 10.91
CA GLY A 79 29.87 25.14 12.04
C GLY A 79 29.08 25.42 13.33
N GLU A 80 28.88 26.71 13.66
CA GLU A 80 28.06 27.13 14.81
C GLU A 80 26.57 26.89 14.55
N PHE A 81 26.10 27.19 13.32
CA PHE A 81 24.72 26.96 12.91
C PHE A 81 24.33 25.49 13.06
N VAL A 82 25.11 24.56 12.51
CA VAL A 82 24.80 23.12 12.57
C VAL A 82 24.88 22.61 14.00
N THR A 83 25.87 23.05 14.80
CA THR A 83 25.95 22.67 16.21
C THR A 83 24.70 23.11 16.98
N ASN A 84 24.25 24.33 16.76
CA ASN A 84 23.05 24.87 17.42
C ASN A 84 21.77 24.21 16.92
N LEU A 85 21.66 23.96 15.61
CA LEU A 85 20.52 23.25 15.00
C LEU A 85 20.33 21.87 15.63
N LEU A 86 21.42 21.11 15.75
CA LEU A 86 21.41 19.75 16.32
C LEU A 86 21.16 19.77 17.83
N ALA A 87 21.73 20.73 18.57
CA ALA A 87 21.59 20.79 20.02
C ALA A 87 20.23 21.36 20.48
N LYS A 88 19.59 22.19 19.66
CA LYS A 88 18.40 22.94 20.06
C LYS A 88 17.21 22.02 20.33
N ASP A 89 16.58 22.27 21.48
CA ASP A 89 15.39 21.55 21.94
C ASP A 89 15.58 20.02 21.86
N ASN A 90 16.74 19.51 22.29
CA ASN A 90 17.08 18.08 22.24
C ASN A 90 16.98 17.44 20.85
N GLY A 91 17.31 18.19 19.79
CA GLY A 91 17.33 17.72 18.41
C GLY A 91 16.01 17.90 17.65
N TRP A 92 14.96 18.42 18.28
CA TRP A 92 13.68 18.63 17.60
C TRP A 92 13.73 19.70 16.50
N LEU A 93 14.64 20.69 16.60
CA LEU A 93 14.85 21.62 15.48
C LEU A 93 15.50 20.93 14.27
N ALA A 94 16.42 19.99 14.51
CA ALA A 94 17.02 19.21 13.43
C ALA A 94 15.99 18.30 12.74
N ALA A 95 15.09 17.67 13.48
CA ALA A 95 13.99 16.89 12.91
C ALA A 95 13.05 17.75 12.05
N TYR A 96 12.73 18.96 12.51
CA TYR A 96 11.92 19.91 11.74
C TYR A 96 12.63 20.40 10.45
N PHE A 97 13.93 20.69 10.55
CA PHE A 97 14.75 21.06 9.39
C PHE A 97 14.85 19.92 8.36
N ASP A 98 15.05 18.68 8.82
CA ASP A 98 15.12 17.50 7.95
C ASP A 98 13.78 17.27 7.23
N ALA A 99 12.65 17.35 7.94
CA ALA A 99 11.32 17.22 7.35
C ALA A 99 11.06 18.26 6.25
N LEU A 100 11.35 19.55 6.51
CA LEU A 100 11.21 20.62 5.51
C LEU A 100 12.18 20.47 4.33
N SER A 101 13.39 19.94 4.54
CA SER A 101 14.37 19.76 3.46
C SER A 101 14.03 18.59 2.52
N ARG A 102 13.19 17.66 2.98
CA ARG A 102 12.76 16.50 2.20
C ARG A 102 11.60 16.77 1.26
N VAL A 103 10.72 17.72 1.60
CA VAL A 103 9.56 18.04 0.76
C VAL A 103 9.95 18.84 -0.48
N SER A 104 9.08 18.81 -1.50
CA SER A 104 9.31 19.51 -2.77
C SER A 104 9.48 21.01 -2.57
N ARG A 105 10.16 21.68 -3.52
CA ARG A 105 10.37 23.12 -3.43
C ARG A 105 9.06 23.91 -3.33
N THR A 106 8.02 23.47 -4.02
CA THR A 106 6.67 24.07 -3.94
C THR A 106 6.11 24.01 -2.53
N GLN A 107 6.23 22.86 -1.85
CA GLN A 107 5.80 22.74 -0.46
C GLN A 107 6.66 23.58 0.48
N GLN A 108 7.98 23.63 0.26
CA GLN A 108 8.87 24.48 1.05
C GLN A 108 8.48 25.95 0.97
N VAL A 109 8.14 26.47 -0.22
CA VAL A 109 7.72 27.87 -0.37
C VAL A 109 6.56 28.18 0.57
N HIS A 110 5.48 27.40 0.53
CA HIS A 110 4.34 27.64 1.42
C HIS A 110 4.69 27.44 2.89
N LEU A 111 5.34 26.33 3.26
CA LEU A 111 5.61 25.98 4.66
C LEU A 111 6.61 26.93 5.33
N THR A 112 7.46 27.58 4.55
CA THR A 112 8.50 28.48 5.05
C THR A 112 8.13 29.97 4.96
N GLU A 113 6.93 30.31 4.47
CA GLU A 113 6.43 31.69 4.48
C GLU A 113 6.51 32.31 5.88
N THR A 114 6.91 33.57 5.96
CA THR A 114 6.90 34.31 7.23
C THR A 114 5.47 34.75 7.56
N PRO A 115 4.92 34.50 8.78
CA PRO A 115 5.57 33.94 9.97
C PRO A 115 5.38 32.42 10.17
N ARG A 116 4.75 31.72 9.22
CA ARG A 116 4.39 30.29 9.28
C ARG A 116 5.56 29.39 9.70
N LEU A 117 6.75 29.57 9.11
CA LEU A 117 7.96 28.79 9.46
C LEU A 117 8.19 28.69 10.98
N LYS A 118 8.19 29.85 11.65
CA LYS A 118 8.47 29.94 13.08
C LYS A 118 7.29 29.44 13.91
N GLN A 119 6.07 29.75 13.49
CA GLN A 119 4.84 29.33 14.18
C GLN A 119 4.69 27.82 14.19
N LEU A 120 4.90 27.16 13.04
CA LEU A 120 4.84 25.70 12.90
C LEU A 120 5.92 25.01 13.75
N TYR A 121 7.15 25.53 13.77
CA TYR A 121 8.17 24.98 14.66
C TYR A 121 7.79 25.13 16.14
N ASP A 122 7.27 26.29 16.53
CA ASP A 122 6.89 26.59 17.90
C ASP A 122 5.79 25.67 18.44
N VAL A 123 4.85 25.26 17.59
CA VAL A 123 3.79 24.31 17.97
C VAL A 123 4.29 22.86 17.93
N PHE A 124 5.12 22.49 16.95
CA PHE A 124 5.76 21.17 16.86
C PHE A 124 6.59 20.84 18.10
N ARG A 125 7.50 21.74 18.49
CA ARG A 125 8.37 21.51 19.66
C ARG A 125 7.59 21.43 20.98
N LYS A 126 6.44 22.13 21.08
CA LYS A 126 5.56 22.07 22.25
C LYS A 126 4.84 20.72 22.33
N GLY A 127 4.45 20.15 21.19
CA GLY A 127 3.90 18.79 21.11
C GLY A 127 4.92 17.74 21.56
N ALA A 128 6.20 17.92 21.19
CA ALA A 128 7.29 17.02 21.52
C ALA A 128 7.93 17.24 22.91
N ALA A 129 7.40 18.19 23.69
CA ALA A 129 8.04 18.66 24.93
C ALA A 129 8.30 17.54 25.94
N GLY A 130 9.49 17.55 26.53
CA GLY A 130 9.91 16.56 27.54
C GLY A 130 10.46 15.25 26.97
N THR A 131 10.61 15.14 25.65
CA THR A 131 11.22 13.97 24.99
C THR A 131 12.46 14.35 24.19
N ASN A 132 13.30 13.36 23.88
CA ASN A 132 14.50 13.52 23.07
C ASN A 132 14.26 12.93 21.67
N ALA A 133 14.58 13.69 20.62
CA ALA A 133 14.35 13.32 19.22
C ALA A 133 15.14 12.07 18.76
N VAL A 134 16.13 11.63 19.54
CA VAL A 134 16.94 10.44 19.27
C VAL A 134 16.74 9.32 20.29
N ARG A 135 15.67 9.37 21.10
CA ARG A 135 15.35 8.28 22.03
C ARG A 135 14.89 7.05 21.24
N GLY A 136 15.73 6.01 21.19
CA GLY A 136 15.46 4.75 20.50
C GLY A 136 16.48 4.46 19.40
N VAL A 137 16.11 3.54 18.49
CA VAL A 137 16.96 3.10 17.36
C VAL A 137 16.52 3.68 16.01
N PHE A 138 15.35 4.31 15.93
CA PHE A 138 14.82 4.91 14.70
C PHE A 138 14.55 6.42 14.85
N PRO A 139 14.59 7.20 13.75
CA PRO A 139 14.12 8.58 13.73
C PRO A 139 12.66 8.70 14.21
N LYS A 140 12.27 9.91 14.61
CA LYS A 140 10.95 10.23 15.18
C LYS A 140 10.16 11.20 14.32
N ALA A 141 8.87 11.32 14.63
CA ALA A 141 7.89 12.19 13.95
C ALA A 141 7.78 11.96 12.42
N PRO A 142 7.63 10.70 11.94
CA PRO A 142 7.37 10.42 10.53
C PRO A 142 6.14 11.19 10.01
N ASP A 143 5.12 11.34 10.85
CA ASP A 143 3.88 12.01 10.49
C ASP A 143 4.05 13.50 10.17
N LEU A 144 5.11 14.17 10.67
CA LEU A 144 5.41 15.55 10.29
C LEU A 144 5.81 15.61 8.80
N LEU A 145 6.67 14.67 8.38
CA LEU A 145 7.11 14.58 7.00
C LEU A 145 5.94 14.20 6.09
N VAL A 146 5.09 13.25 6.51
CA VAL A 146 3.87 12.90 5.76
C VAL A 146 2.96 14.13 5.64
N LEU A 147 2.68 14.86 6.73
CA LEU A 147 1.86 16.08 6.71
C LEU A 147 2.41 17.12 5.73
N PHE A 148 3.70 17.44 5.80
CA PHE A 148 4.30 18.44 4.92
C PHE A 148 4.40 17.99 3.46
N THR A 149 4.49 16.68 3.22
CA THR A 149 4.48 16.12 1.86
C THR A 149 3.06 16.17 1.27
N ARG A 150 2.03 15.96 2.10
CA ARG A 150 0.65 15.74 1.63
C ARG A 150 -0.27 16.94 1.76
N ILE A 151 0.10 17.98 2.50
CA ILE A 151 -0.76 19.15 2.66
C ILE A 151 -1.12 19.78 1.29
N GLN A 152 -2.40 20.11 1.15
CA GLN A 152 -2.94 20.79 -0.02
C GLN A 152 -3.17 22.26 0.30
N TRP A 153 -3.00 23.10 -0.70
CA TRP A 153 -3.16 24.54 -0.61
C TRP A 153 -4.31 24.97 -1.51
N GLU A 154 -5.16 25.86 -1.00
CA GLU A 154 -6.14 26.56 -1.81
C GLU A 154 -5.47 27.62 -2.68
N SER A 155 -6.17 28.10 -3.71
CA SER A 155 -5.63 29.11 -4.65
C SER A 155 -5.16 30.43 -4.00
N ASN A 156 -5.64 30.72 -2.78
CA ASN A 156 -5.26 31.88 -2.00
C ASN A 156 -4.03 31.67 -1.09
N GLY A 157 -3.46 30.46 -1.08
CA GLY A 157 -2.32 30.08 -0.23
C GLY A 157 -2.71 29.59 1.18
N ASP A 158 -4.00 29.50 1.50
CA ASP A 158 -4.46 28.88 2.76
C ASP A 158 -4.37 27.36 2.67
N PRO A 159 -4.09 26.66 3.79
CA PRO A 159 -4.18 25.20 3.83
C PRO A 159 -5.62 24.73 3.61
N HIS A 160 -5.78 23.66 2.83
CA HIS A 160 -7.08 23.03 2.60
C HIS A 160 -7.69 22.53 3.92
N VAL A 161 -9.00 22.77 4.11
CA VAL A 161 -9.77 22.28 5.27
C VAL A 161 -10.84 21.32 4.78
N PRO A 162 -10.73 20.00 5.05
CA PRO A 162 -11.78 19.05 4.70
C PRO A 162 -13.09 19.38 5.43
N GLY A 163 -14.18 19.54 4.67
CA GLY A 163 -15.45 20.03 5.21
C GLY A 163 -15.40 21.53 5.48
N ASN A 164 -15.25 21.92 6.75
CA ASN A 164 -15.06 23.32 7.15
C ASN A 164 -14.43 23.40 8.55
N LEU A 165 -14.06 24.61 8.97
CA LEU A 165 -13.38 24.83 10.24
C LEU A 165 -14.27 24.49 11.45
N GLU A 166 -15.58 24.69 11.33
CA GLU A 166 -16.58 24.41 12.37
C GLU A 166 -16.59 22.94 12.75
N VAL A 167 -16.64 22.03 11.77
CA VAL A 167 -16.58 20.59 12.01
C VAL A 167 -15.26 20.19 12.67
N TRP A 168 -14.13 20.78 12.26
CA TRP A 168 -12.84 20.51 12.90
C TRP A 168 -12.77 20.93 14.37
N LYS A 169 -13.49 21.99 14.77
CA LYS A 169 -13.64 22.35 16.18
C LYS A 169 -14.34 21.22 16.95
N GLU A 170 -15.37 20.63 16.37
CA GLU A 170 -16.14 19.53 16.97
C GLU A 170 -15.32 18.23 17.07
N ILE A 171 -14.67 17.82 15.97
CA ILE A 171 -13.82 16.61 15.92
C ILE A 171 -12.77 16.64 17.03
N LEU A 172 -12.10 17.78 17.21
CA LEU A 172 -11.07 17.94 18.24
C LEU A 172 -11.65 17.92 19.66
N LEU A 173 -12.83 18.49 19.87
CA LEU A 173 -13.50 18.44 21.17
C LEU A 173 -13.83 17.01 21.59
N GLN A 174 -14.20 16.14 20.65
CA GLN A 174 -14.56 14.76 20.93
C GLN A 174 -13.36 13.84 21.15
N LYS A 175 -12.30 13.94 20.33
CA LYS A 175 -11.15 12.99 20.32
C LYS A 175 -10.06 13.29 21.37
N SER A 176 -10.44 13.94 22.48
CA SER A 176 -9.49 14.52 23.44
C SER A 176 -9.02 13.54 24.54
N GLU A 177 -8.35 12.45 24.20
CA GLU A 177 -7.95 11.43 25.19
C GLU A 177 -6.71 11.83 26.02
N SER A 178 -5.74 12.53 25.42
CA SER A 178 -4.50 12.95 26.10
C SER A 178 -4.58 14.33 26.75
N LYS A 179 -3.84 14.56 27.84
CA LYS A 179 -3.69 15.89 28.49
C LYS A 179 -3.06 16.92 27.54
N THR A 180 -2.16 16.49 26.65
CA THR A 180 -1.52 17.38 25.65
C THR A 180 -2.54 17.80 24.61
N VAL A 181 -3.33 16.85 24.10
CA VAL A 181 -4.42 17.10 23.15
C VAL A 181 -5.44 18.08 23.75
N ARG A 182 -5.83 17.91 25.01
CA ARG A 182 -6.75 18.83 25.73
C ARG A 182 -6.33 20.31 25.69
N SER A 183 -5.01 20.60 25.71
CA SER A 183 -4.52 21.98 25.69
C SER A 183 -4.73 22.65 24.33
N TRP A 184 -4.59 21.88 23.25
CA TRP A 184 -4.83 22.32 21.87
C TRP A 184 -6.33 22.40 21.56
N VAL A 185 -7.10 21.45 22.07
CA VAL A 185 -8.57 21.43 21.99
C VAL A 185 -9.21 22.68 22.61
N LYS A 186 -8.67 23.20 23.72
CA LYS A 186 -9.13 24.47 24.30
C LYS A 186 -8.93 25.66 23.36
N ARG A 187 -7.84 25.66 22.58
CA ARG A 187 -7.55 26.70 21.59
C ARG A 187 -8.43 26.58 20.35
N ALA A 188 -8.90 25.36 20.03
CA ALA A 188 -9.78 25.11 18.89
C ALA A 188 -11.08 25.93 18.91
N ARG A 189 -11.64 26.18 20.09
CA ARG A 189 -12.91 26.92 20.23
C ARG A 189 -12.87 28.34 19.66
N SER A 190 -11.70 28.97 19.61
CA SER A 190 -11.52 30.33 19.10
C SER A 190 -11.00 30.36 17.66
N TRP A 191 -10.98 29.23 16.95
CA TRP A 191 -10.46 29.22 15.59
C TRP A 191 -11.35 30.00 14.62
N ASP A 192 -10.70 30.78 13.77
CA ASP A 192 -11.29 31.61 12.74
C ASP A 192 -10.48 31.57 11.44
N ARG A 193 -9.35 30.85 11.40
CA ARG A 193 -8.49 30.72 10.21
C ARG A 193 -8.04 29.28 9.96
N PRO A 194 -7.96 28.83 8.68
CA PRO A 194 -7.39 27.54 8.29
C PRO A 194 -5.99 27.27 8.85
N GLU A 195 -5.15 28.30 8.96
CA GLU A 195 -3.78 28.22 9.48
C GLU A 195 -3.71 27.57 10.88
N GLN A 196 -4.71 27.83 11.73
CA GLN A 196 -4.75 27.29 13.11
C GLN A 196 -4.98 25.78 13.15
N LEU A 197 -5.67 25.23 12.13
CA LEU A 197 -5.82 23.80 11.95
C LEU A 197 -4.47 23.17 11.59
N LEU A 198 -3.74 23.77 10.63
CA LEU A 198 -2.40 23.31 10.25
C LEU A 198 -1.43 23.35 11.45
N GLU A 199 -1.38 24.46 12.18
CA GLU A 199 -0.58 24.58 13.42
C GLU A 199 -0.87 23.43 14.40
N THR A 200 -2.14 23.05 14.53
CA THR A 200 -2.56 21.98 15.43
C THR A 200 -2.17 20.60 14.91
N MET A 201 -2.34 20.34 13.61
CA MET A 201 -1.89 19.10 12.98
C MET A 201 -0.37 18.93 13.10
N THR A 202 0.39 20.03 12.94
CA THR A 202 1.84 20.06 13.17
C THR A 202 2.21 19.83 14.64
N ALA A 203 1.42 20.30 15.61
CA ALA A 203 1.64 19.98 17.01
C ALA A 203 1.36 18.51 17.33
N LEU A 204 0.38 17.90 16.64
CA LEU A 204 -0.02 16.50 16.85
C LEU A 204 0.91 15.51 16.15
N SER A 205 1.66 15.93 15.12
CA SER A 205 2.59 15.06 14.39
C SER A 205 3.81 14.60 15.19
N SER A 206 4.03 15.18 16.37
CA SER A 206 5.04 14.70 17.33
C SER A 206 4.50 13.64 18.30
N ILE A 207 3.22 13.30 18.22
CA ILE A 207 2.55 12.34 19.10
C ILE A 207 2.20 11.10 18.28
N ASP A 208 2.82 9.96 18.60
CA ASP A 208 2.53 8.68 17.94
C ASP A 208 1.05 8.31 18.16
N SER A 209 0.28 8.21 17.07
CA SER A 209 -1.13 7.83 17.09
C SER A 209 -1.55 7.28 15.74
N ASP A 210 -2.25 6.15 15.71
CA ASP A 210 -2.77 5.57 14.45
C ASP A 210 -4.15 6.13 14.08
N ASN A 211 -4.89 6.66 15.06
CA ASN A 211 -6.29 7.06 14.94
C ASN A 211 -6.56 8.51 15.41
N GLY A 212 -5.49 9.31 15.56
CA GLY A 212 -5.57 10.66 16.09
C GLY A 212 -6.13 11.68 15.09
N PRO A 213 -6.36 12.94 15.53
CA PRO A 213 -6.87 13.99 14.64
C PRO A 213 -6.02 14.25 13.40
N LEU A 214 -4.70 14.04 13.48
CA LEU A 214 -3.80 14.16 12.33
C LEU A 214 -4.10 13.09 11.27
N GLN A 215 -4.31 11.84 11.68
CA GLN A 215 -4.62 10.73 10.79
C GLN A 215 -6.00 10.92 10.14
N ILE A 216 -6.96 11.47 10.89
CA ILE A 216 -8.25 11.93 10.34
C ILE A 216 -8.02 13.00 9.27
N TYR A 217 -7.21 14.03 9.57
CA TYR A 217 -6.96 15.14 8.64
C TYR A 217 -6.30 14.68 7.35
N LEU A 218 -5.26 13.86 7.46
CA LEU A 218 -4.56 13.29 6.30
C LEU A 218 -5.51 12.47 5.45
N THR A 219 -6.29 11.58 6.06
CA THR A 219 -7.23 10.72 5.33
C THR A 219 -8.29 11.55 4.62
N LEU A 220 -8.99 12.44 5.33
CA LEU A 220 -10.08 13.24 4.73
C LEU A 220 -9.56 14.24 3.68
N SER A 221 -8.32 14.73 3.80
CA SER A 221 -7.68 15.55 2.77
C SER A 221 -7.41 14.74 1.50
N GLU A 222 -6.93 13.50 1.62
CA GLU A 222 -6.70 12.62 0.46
C GLU A 222 -8.01 12.21 -0.21
N LEU A 223 -9.09 11.97 0.56
CA LEU A 223 -10.43 11.74 -0.01
C LEU A 223 -10.88 12.92 -0.88
N ASN A 224 -10.61 14.16 -0.46
CA ASN A 224 -10.92 15.34 -1.26
C ASN A 224 -9.95 15.58 -2.43
N ARG A 225 -8.74 15.03 -2.41
CA ARG A 225 -7.70 15.28 -3.44
C ARG A 225 -8.17 14.84 -4.83
N GLY A 226 -8.80 13.68 -4.93
CA GLY A 226 -9.32 13.13 -6.18
C GLY A 226 -10.66 13.72 -6.62
N ARG A 227 -11.28 14.60 -5.82
CA ARG A 227 -12.62 15.16 -6.07
C ARG A 227 -12.53 16.57 -6.65
N GLN A 228 -13.37 16.83 -7.64
CA GLN A 228 -13.58 18.19 -8.14
C GLN A 228 -14.06 19.11 -7.00
N PRO A 229 -13.72 20.42 -6.98
CA PRO A 229 -14.05 21.31 -5.86
C PRO A 229 -15.52 21.30 -5.42
N GLY A 230 -16.47 21.16 -6.37
CA GLY A 230 -17.91 21.09 -6.09
C GLY A 230 -18.41 19.72 -5.60
N ASN A 231 -17.57 18.68 -5.68
CA ASN A 231 -17.89 17.29 -5.29
C ASN A 231 -17.10 16.84 -4.06
N ARG A 232 -16.37 17.75 -3.40
CA ARG A 232 -15.68 17.48 -2.13
C ARG A 232 -16.69 17.09 -1.05
N LEU A 233 -16.25 16.32 -0.06
CA LEU A 233 -17.10 15.81 1.01
C LEU A 233 -17.78 16.94 1.78
N SER A 234 -19.06 16.76 2.07
CA SER A 234 -19.80 17.72 2.91
C SER A 234 -19.29 17.70 4.36
N ALA A 235 -19.55 18.80 5.07
CA ALA A 235 -19.25 18.95 6.48
C ALA A 235 -19.87 17.81 7.34
N GLU A 236 -21.09 17.40 6.99
CA GLU A 236 -21.79 16.31 7.68
C GLU A 236 -21.08 14.97 7.48
N THR A 237 -20.71 14.61 6.25
CA THR A 237 -19.96 13.38 5.96
C THR A 237 -18.61 13.38 6.69
N VAL A 238 -17.89 14.50 6.66
CA VAL A 238 -16.60 14.67 7.36
C VAL A 238 -16.75 14.40 8.86
N HIS A 239 -17.79 14.95 9.50
CA HIS A 239 -18.07 14.68 10.92
C HIS A 239 -18.37 13.20 11.17
N GLN A 240 -19.28 12.59 10.39
CA GLN A 240 -19.65 11.18 10.54
C GLN A 240 -18.44 10.25 10.37
N MET A 241 -17.57 10.52 9.40
CA MET A 241 -16.36 9.75 9.18
C MET A 241 -15.36 9.90 10.33
N ALA A 242 -15.20 11.12 10.86
CA ALA A 242 -14.30 11.38 11.99
C ALA A 242 -14.77 10.68 13.27
N ASP A 243 -16.09 10.62 13.52
CA ASP A 243 -16.67 9.95 14.68
C ASP A 243 -16.27 8.47 14.72
N ARG A 244 -16.43 7.74 13.60
CA ARG A 244 -16.11 6.31 13.47
C ARG A 244 -14.69 6.00 13.01
N PHE A 245 -13.79 6.98 12.96
CA PHE A 245 -12.45 6.81 12.39
C PHE A 245 -11.62 5.70 13.06
N SER A 246 -11.69 5.56 14.38
CA SER A 246 -10.94 4.53 15.12
C SER A 246 -11.31 3.10 14.72
N GLU A 247 -12.54 2.91 14.23
CA GLU A 247 -13.08 1.62 13.81
C GLU A 247 -12.86 1.40 12.30
N LEU A 248 -13.13 2.42 11.48
CA LEU A 248 -13.29 2.27 10.03
C LEU A 248 -12.18 2.90 9.17
N ASN A 249 -11.12 3.47 9.76
CA ASN A 249 -10.11 4.22 8.99
C ASN A 249 -9.52 3.44 7.80
N ASN A 250 -9.21 2.16 7.96
CA ASN A 250 -8.64 1.35 6.89
C ASN A 250 -9.62 1.20 5.71
N TRP A 251 -10.93 1.17 5.99
CA TRP A 251 -11.94 1.11 4.94
C TRP A 251 -12.11 2.44 4.20
N TYR A 252 -11.73 3.57 4.78
CA TYR A 252 -11.88 4.87 4.11
C TYR A 252 -10.98 5.02 2.89
N LEU A 253 -9.93 4.20 2.77
CA LEU A 253 -9.09 4.13 1.56
C LEU A 253 -9.91 3.86 0.29
N VAL A 254 -11.04 3.14 0.38
CA VAL A 254 -11.92 2.90 -0.79
C VAL A 254 -12.45 4.21 -1.38
N PHE A 255 -12.72 5.22 -0.54
CA PHE A 255 -13.28 6.49 -0.99
C PHE A 255 -12.21 7.45 -1.52
N ALA A 256 -10.94 7.25 -1.14
CA ALA A 256 -9.80 7.91 -1.75
C ALA A 256 -9.46 7.29 -3.12
N GLU A 257 -9.56 5.97 -3.23
CA GLU A 257 -9.34 5.22 -4.47
C GLU A 257 -10.41 5.49 -5.51
N PHE A 258 -11.69 5.55 -5.11
CA PHE A 258 -12.83 5.79 -5.99
C PHE A 258 -13.51 7.13 -5.66
N PRO A 259 -13.06 8.25 -6.26
CA PRO A 259 -13.56 9.56 -5.89
C PRO A 259 -15.03 9.83 -6.28
N ASP A 260 -15.60 9.01 -7.16
CA ASP A 260 -17.01 9.10 -7.55
C ASP A 260 -17.97 8.56 -6.49
N LEU A 261 -17.48 7.84 -5.47
CA LEU A 261 -18.28 7.44 -4.32
C LEU A 261 -18.59 8.67 -3.46
N ASN A 262 -19.80 9.17 -3.57
CA ASN A 262 -20.20 10.45 -2.99
C ASN A 262 -20.70 10.31 -1.53
N ASP A 263 -21.16 11.42 -0.95
CA ASP A 263 -21.70 11.46 0.42
C ASP A 263 -22.77 10.38 0.67
N ALA A 264 -23.64 10.10 -0.31
CA ALA A 264 -24.68 9.08 -0.18
C ALA A 264 -24.09 7.65 -0.18
N GLY A 265 -23.08 7.40 -1.00
CA GLY A 265 -22.34 6.13 -1.01
C GLY A 265 -21.61 5.87 0.32
N ILE A 266 -20.99 6.90 0.90
CA ILE A 266 -20.32 6.83 2.21
C ILE A 266 -21.35 6.59 3.31
N SER A 267 -22.44 7.36 3.35
CA SER A 267 -23.50 7.19 4.35
C SER A 267 -24.13 5.79 4.30
N SER A 268 -24.36 5.25 3.11
CA SER A 268 -24.86 3.89 2.92
C SER A 268 -23.90 2.83 3.46
N PHE A 269 -22.59 3.02 3.27
CA PHE A 269 -21.57 2.15 3.86
C PHE A 269 -21.60 2.18 5.39
N MET A 270 -21.63 3.37 6.00
CA MET A 270 -21.72 3.52 7.46
C MET A 270 -22.95 2.84 8.05
N LYS A 271 -24.09 2.96 7.37
CA LYS A 271 -25.34 2.32 7.77
C LYS A 271 -25.23 0.80 7.72
N SER A 272 -24.63 0.23 6.67
CA SER A 272 -24.45 -1.22 6.55
C SER A 272 -23.48 -1.75 7.61
N THR A 273 -22.37 -1.06 7.89
CA THR A 273 -21.43 -1.50 8.94
C THR A 273 -22.09 -1.45 10.32
N GLU A 274 -22.82 -0.38 10.65
CA GLU A 274 -23.57 -0.26 11.91
C GLU A 274 -24.64 -1.36 12.07
N ALA A 275 -25.35 -1.70 10.99
CA ALA A 275 -26.33 -2.78 11.00
C ALA A 275 -25.69 -4.14 11.31
N ILE A 276 -24.52 -4.43 10.72
CA ILE A 276 -23.76 -5.66 10.97
C ILE A 276 -23.26 -5.70 12.41
N ASP A 277 -22.71 -4.61 12.93
CA ASP A 277 -22.18 -4.54 14.30
C ASP A 277 -23.27 -4.81 15.36
N ARG A 278 -24.53 -4.46 15.06
CA ARG A 278 -25.70 -4.70 15.94
C ARG A 278 -26.18 -6.15 15.99
N ILE A 279 -25.74 -7.04 15.08
CA ILE A 279 -26.16 -8.44 15.06
C ILE A 279 -25.71 -9.14 16.35
N SER A 280 -26.62 -9.51 17.25
CA SER A 280 -26.23 -10.02 18.58
C SER A 280 -25.62 -11.42 18.57
N ASN A 281 -25.98 -12.27 17.59
CA ASN A 281 -25.43 -13.61 17.46
C ASN A 281 -24.02 -13.55 16.85
N PRO A 282 -22.96 -13.97 17.57
CA PRO A 282 -21.58 -13.85 17.07
C PRO A 282 -21.35 -14.63 15.77
N THR A 283 -21.83 -15.88 15.66
CA THR A 283 -21.68 -16.69 14.45
C THR A 283 -22.34 -16.04 13.24
N LEU A 284 -23.56 -15.50 13.41
CA LEU A 284 -24.24 -14.76 12.35
C LEU A 284 -23.48 -13.48 11.97
N ARG A 285 -22.98 -12.74 12.97
CA ARG A 285 -22.20 -11.51 12.75
C ARG A 285 -20.90 -11.80 11.99
N GLY A 286 -20.15 -12.84 12.37
CA GLY A 286 -18.91 -13.22 11.69
C GLY A 286 -19.16 -13.65 10.24
N ASN A 287 -20.26 -14.36 9.97
CA ASN A 287 -20.66 -14.67 8.61
C ASN A 287 -21.09 -13.43 7.82
N ALA A 288 -21.81 -12.50 8.46
CA ALA A 288 -22.23 -11.25 7.83
C ALA A 288 -21.03 -10.36 7.48
N LEU A 289 -20.07 -10.21 8.40
CA LEU A 289 -18.82 -9.49 8.17
C LEU A 289 -18.05 -10.08 6.98
N GLY A 290 -17.78 -11.39 7.01
CA GLY A 290 -17.01 -12.03 5.94
C GLY A 290 -17.69 -11.95 4.58
N ALA A 291 -19.01 -12.17 4.51
CA ALA A 291 -19.75 -12.09 3.25
C ALA A 291 -19.83 -10.65 2.71
N PHE A 292 -20.15 -9.67 3.58
CA PHE A 292 -20.18 -8.26 3.22
C PHE A 292 -18.83 -7.78 2.67
N GLN A 293 -17.76 -8.04 3.42
CA GLN A 293 -16.43 -7.59 3.04
C GLN A 293 -15.91 -8.30 1.79
N ALA A 294 -16.24 -9.59 1.61
CA ALA A 294 -15.86 -10.33 0.41
C ALA A 294 -16.56 -9.78 -0.84
N THR A 295 -17.85 -9.44 -0.77
CA THR A 295 -18.54 -8.85 -1.93
C THR A 295 -18.06 -7.43 -2.21
N VAL A 296 -17.76 -6.63 -1.18
CA VAL A 296 -17.11 -5.32 -1.35
C VAL A 296 -15.73 -5.46 -2.00
N GLY A 297 -14.91 -6.43 -1.58
CA GLY A 297 -13.60 -6.70 -2.17
C GLY A 297 -13.70 -7.09 -3.66
N LEU A 298 -14.66 -7.96 -4.01
CA LEU A 298 -14.95 -8.29 -5.42
C LEU A 298 -15.40 -7.05 -6.21
N TRP A 299 -16.24 -6.19 -5.63
CA TRP A 299 -16.62 -4.92 -6.26
C TRP A 299 -15.40 -4.04 -6.54
N GLN A 300 -14.49 -3.89 -5.57
CA GLN A 300 -13.28 -3.10 -5.77
C GLN A 300 -12.37 -3.68 -6.86
N ILE A 301 -12.26 -5.01 -6.93
CA ILE A 301 -11.50 -5.69 -8.00
C ILE A 301 -12.06 -5.33 -9.37
N LEU A 302 -13.38 -5.50 -9.57
CA LEU A 302 -14.00 -5.21 -10.87
C LEU A 302 -13.97 -3.71 -11.21
N ALA A 303 -14.08 -2.82 -10.21
CA ALA A 303 -13.93 -1.38 -10.39
C ALA A 303 -12.50 -1.00 -10.83
N ARG A 304 -11.45 -1.52 -10.17
CA ARG A 304 -10.04 -1.28 -10.57
C ARG A 304 -9.74 -1.78 -11.98
N GLN A 305 -10.34 -2.90 -12.37
CA GLN A 305 -10.16 -3.48 -13.72
C GLN A 305 -10.98 -2.76 -14.80
N GLY A 306 -11.74 -1.71 -14.46
CA GLY A 306 -12.61 -0.98 -15.39
C GLY A 306 -13.79 -1.81 -15.91
N GLN A 307 -14.11 -2.93 -15.27
CA GLN A 307 -15.24 -3.79 -15.63
C GLN A 307 -16.57 -3.26 -15.10
N ILE A 308 -16.54 -2.42 -14.05
CA ILE A 308 -17.66 -1.56 -13.67
C ILE A 308 -17.40 -0.18 -14.29
N PRO A 309 -18.28 0.33 -15.17
CA PRO A 309 -18.12 1.66 -15.77
C PRO A 309 -18.09 2.77 -14.71
N GLU A 310 -17.24 3.79 -14.89
CA GLU A 310 -17.10 4.92 -13.95
C GLU A 310 -18.45 5.54 -13.52
N PRO A 311 -19.41 5.82 -14.43
CA PRO A 311 -20.70 6.40 -14.04
C PRO A 311 -21.56 5.50 -13.14
N GLU A 312 -21.32 4.20 -13.16
CA GLU A 312 -22.05 3.20 -12.39
C GLU A 312 -21.40 2.89 -11.03
N LEU A 313 -20.20 3.42 -10.74
CA LEU A 313 -19.46 3.10 -9.51
C LEU A 313 -20.28 3.40 -8.25
N ASN A 314 -20.82 4.61 -8.11
CA ASN A 314 -21.56 5.00 -6.90
C ASN A 314 -22.90 4.26 -6.75
N THR A 315 -23.58 3.99 -7.87
CA THR A 315 -24.87 3.29 -7.86
C THR A 315 -24.69 1.81 -7.56
N SER A 316 -23.72 1.15 -8.23
CA SER A 316 -23.40 -0.26 -8.00
C SER A 316 -22.90 -0.50 -6.57
N TRP A 317 -22.04 0.39 -6.05
CA TRP A 317 -21.59 0.36 -4.66
C TRP A 317 -22.75 0.29 -3.68
N GLN A 318 -23.73 1.19 -3.80
CA GLN A 318 -24.90 1.24 -2.92
C GLN A 318 -25.75 -0.04 -3.03
N LYS A 319 -26.01 -0.53 -4.25
CA LYS A 319 -26.79 -1.75 -4.49
C LYS A 319 -26.13 -3.01 -3.92
N VAL A 320 -24.79 -3.07 -3.96
CA VAL A 320 -24.02 -4.19 -3.42
C VAL A 320 -24.09 -4.23 -1.90
N ILE A 321 -24.05 -3.08 -1.22
CA ILE A 321 -23.99 -3.04 0.26
C ILE A 321 -25.36 -2.98 0.96
N GLU A 322 -26.40 -2.49 0.28
CA GLU A 322 -27.75 -2.34 0.82
C GLU A 322 -28.37 -3.64 1.39
N PRO A 323 -28.20 -4.83 0.76
CA PRO A 323 -28.77 -6.08 1.26
C PRO A 323 -28.39 -6.45 2.70
N PHE A 324 -27.27 -5.92 3.21
CA PHE A 324 -26.76 -6.24 4.54
C PHE A 324 -27.36 -5.36 5.67
N THR A 325 -28.22 -4.40 5.35
CA THR A 325 -28.76 -3.43 6.33
C THR A 325 -29.80 -4.00 7.30
N ALA A 326 -30.33 -5.20 7.04
CA ALA A 326 -31.41 -5.79 7.84
C ALA A 326 -31.27 -7.31 7.97
N ILE A 327 -30.17 -7.80 8.55
CA ILE A 327 -29.92 -9.23 8.74
C ILE A 327 -30.38 -9.71 10.12
N SER A 328 -31.23 -10.73 10.15
CA SER A 328 -31.76 -11.34 11.39
C SER A 328 -31.56 -12.85 11.51
N SER A 329 -31.22 -13.55 10.42
CA SER A 329 -31.01 -15.00 10.40
C SER A 329 -29.99 -15.43 9.34
N SER A 330 -29.43 -16.64 9.45
CA SER A 330 -28.47 -17.17 8.47
C SER A 330 -29.09 -17.38 7.09
N THR A 331 -30.36 -17.78 7.01
CA THR A 331 -31.08 -17.95 5.73
C THR A 331 -31.29 -16.60 5.05
N GLN A 332 -31.70 -15.57 5.80
CA GLN A 332 -31.82 -14.23 5.27
C GLN A 332 -30.45 -13.67 4.81
N LEU A 333 -29.39 -13.96 5.56
CA LEU A 333 -28.03 -13.58 5.18
C LEU A 333 -27.59 -14.25 3.88
N PHE A 334 -27.93 -15.54 3.68
CA PHE A 334 -27.66 -16.25 2.43
C PHE A 334 -28.33 -15.57 1.25
N ASP A 335 -29.64 -15.31 1.35
CA ASP A 335 -30.41 -14.66 0.28
C ASP A 335 -29.90 -13.24 0.01
N SER A 336 -29.52 -12.49 1.05
CA SER A 336 -28.96 -11.13 0.93
C SER A 336 -27.58 -11.12 0.28
N THR A 337 -26.74 -12.11 0.60
CA THR A 337 -25.41 -12.28 0.00
C THR A 337 -25.53 -12.66 -1.47
N GLN A 338 -26.43 -13.59 -1.81
CA GLN A 338 -26.71 -13.95 -3.20
C GLN A 338 -27.20 -12.74 -3.98
N LYS A 339 -28.13 -11.95 -3.43
CA LYS A 339 -28.61 -10.71 -4.06
C LYS A 339 -27.48 -9.69 -4.26
N SER A 340 -26.62 -9.50 -3.27
CA SER A 340 -25.46 -8.60 -3.38
C SER A 340 -24.51 -9.00 -4.52
N LEU A 341 -24.23 -10.31 -4.67
CA LEU A 341 -23.45 -10.84 -5.79
C LEU A 341 -24.15 -10.65 -7.14
N GLN A 342 -25.47 -10.81 -7.20
CA GLN A 342 -26.24 -10.56 -8.42
C GLN A 342 -26.15 -9.09 -8.86
N GLU A 343 -26.26 -8.13 -7.93
CA GLU A 343 -26.08 -6.71 -8.22
C GLU A 343 -24.67 -6.40 -8.72
N LEU A 344 -23.65 -7.05 -8.14
CA LEU A 344 -22.27 -6.93 -8.60
C LEU A 344 -22.10 -7.43 -10.05
N LEU A 345 -22.64 -8.61 -10.37
CA LEU A 345 -22.57 -9.19 -11.72
C LEU A 345 -23.30 -8.31 -12.75
N LEU A 346 -24.47 -7.77 -12.39
CA LEU A 346 -25.21 -6.83 -13.24
C LEU A 346 -24.43 -5.54 -13.50
N ALA A 347 -23.75 -5.01 -12.47
CA ALA A 347 -22.91 -3.81 -12.60
C ALA A 347 -21.71 -4.04 -13.54
N ALA A 348 -21.19 -5.28 -13.60
CA ALA A 348 -20.14 -5.69 -14.52
C ALA A 348 -20.66 -6.06 -15.94
N GLY A 349 -21.96 -5.85 -16.22
CA GLY A 349 -22.58 -6.15 -17.51
C GLY A 349 -22.86 -7.65 -17.75
N MET A 350 -22.80 -8.48 -16.71
CA MET A 350 -23.13 -9.90 -16.76
C MET A 350 -24.60 -10.16 -16.41
N LYS A 351 -25.04 -11.41 -16.54
CA LYS A 351 -26.36 -11.83 -16.07
C LYS A 351 -26.32 -12.06 -14.56
N ALA A 352 -27.46 -11.87 -13.89
CA ALA A 352 -27.57 -12.11 -12.46
C ALA A 352 -27.34 -13.59 -12.08
N ASP A 353 -27.64 -14.53 -12.97
CA ASP A 353 -27.51 -15.98 -12.77
C ASP A 353 -26.19 -16.55 -13.36
N SER A 354 -25.18 -15.69 -13.56
CA SER A 354 -23.87 -16.12 -14.05
C SER A 354 -23.18 -17.11 -13.12
N SER A 355 -22.42 -18.05 -13.69
CA SER A 355 -21.78 -19.15 -12.96
C SER A 355 -20.52 -18.72 -12.22
N GLN A 356 -20.02 -19.57 -11.32
CA GLN A 356 -18.69 -19.34 -10.71
C GLN A 356 -17.59 -19.21 -11.76
N GLY A 357 -17.64 -20.03 -12.80
CA GLY A 357 -16.67 -19.96 -13.91
C GLY A 357 -16.67 -18.59 -14.58
N GLU A 358 -17.85 -18.04 -14.88
CA GLU A 358 -17.97 -16.70 -15.46
C GLU A 358 -17.47 -15.59 -14.52
N LEU A 359 -17.65 -15.74 -13.20
CA LEU A 359 -17.06 -14.84 -12.22
C LEU A 359 -15.53 -14.95 -12.17
N VAL A 360 -14.97 -16.16 -12.25
CA VAL A 360 -13.51 -16.36 -12.34
C VAL A 360 -12.94 -15.72 -13.61
N GLU A 361 -13.64 -15.83 -14.74
CA GLU A 361 -13.25 -15.14 -15.97
C GLU A 361 -13.27 -13.61 -15.82
N LEU A 362 -14.22 -13.05 -15.06
CA LEU A 362 -14.20 -11.62 -14.72
C LEU A 362 -13.01 -11.26 -13.85
N LEU A 363 -12.73 -12.04 -12.80
CA LEU A 363 -11.62 -11.80 -11.87
C LEU A 363 -10.25 -11.95 -12.54
N ALA A 364 -10.12 -12.84 -13.53
CA ALA A 364 -8.90 -12.98 -14.32
C ALA A 364 -8.58 -11.69 -15.09
N GLY A 365 -9.59 -10.94 -15.53
CA GLY A 365 -9.42 -9.66 -16.19
C GLY A 365 -10.49 -9.35 -17.23
N PRO A 366 -10.47 -8.14 -17.82
CA PRO A 366 -11.34 -7.77 -18.93
C PRO A 366 -11.03 -8.62 -20.18
N ARG A 367 -12.06 -8.83 -21.01
CA ARG A 367 -11.99 -9.69 -22.20
C ARG A 367 -10.88 -9.25 -23.15
N GLN A 368 -10.09 -10.22 -23.60
CA GLN A 368 -8.98 -10.01 -24.52
C GLN A 368 -9.28 -10.55 -25.91
N ALA A 369 -8.80 -9.85 -26.95
CA ALA A 369 -8.98 -10.25 -28.35
C ALA A 369 -7.69 -10.82 -28.97
N THR A 370 -6.52 -10.53 -28.38
CA THR A 370 -5.23 -10.98 -28.92
C THR A 370 -4.90 -12.40 -28.43
N PRO A 371 -4.15 -13.20 -29.21
CA PRO A 371 -3.74 -14.54 -28.77
C PRO A 371 -2.94 -14.55 -27.46
N ASP A 372 -2.07 -13.57 -27.26
CA ASP A 372 -1.31 -13.42 -26.01
C ASP A 372 -2.25 -13.03 -24.86
N GLY A 373 -3.16 -12.08 -25.08
CA GLY A 373 -4.12 -11.66 -24.05
C GLY A 373 -5.05 -12.80 -23.62
N LEU A 374 -5.53 -13.62 -24.56
CA LEU A 374 -6.33 -14.81 -24.26
C LEU A 374 -5.53 -15.82 -23.42
N ARG A 375 -4.24 -16.01 -23.72
CA ARG A 375 -3.36 -16.93 -22.98
C ARG A 375 -3.12 -16.45 -21.55
N GLU A 376 -2.79 -15.18 -21.38
CA GLU A 376 -2.56 -14.59 -20.05
C GLU A 376 -3.84 -14.59 -19.21
N HIS A 377 -4.98 -14.29 -19.83
CA HIS A 377 -6.29 -14.31 -19.18
C HIS A 377 -6.65 -15.72 -18.71
N THR A 378 -6.49 -16.72 -19.58
CA THR A 378 -6.68 -18.14 -19.22
C THR A 378 -5.74 -18.57 -18.10
N ALA A 379 -4.48 -18.15 -18.12
CA ALA A 379 -3.50 -18.49 -17.09
C ALA A 379 -3.87 -17.88 -15.73
N LEU A 380 -4.38 -16.65 -15.70
CA LEU A 380 -4.89 -16.02 -14.48
C LEU A 380 -6.13 -16.71 -13.94
N GLY A 381 -7.10 -17.05 -14.81
CA GLY A 381 -8.28 -17.82 -14.41
C GLY A 381 -7.90 -19.20 -13.83
N ALA A 382 -6.94 -19.88 -14.44
CA ALA A 382 -6.42 -21.15 -13.94
C ALA A 382 -5.75 -21.04 -12.57
N ARG A 383 -4.98 -19.96 -12.32
CA ARG A 383 -4.40 -19.68 -10.98
C ARG A 383 -5.48 -19.49 -9.92
N ILE A 384 -6.50 -18.70 -10.23
CA ILE A 384 -7.63 -18.47 -9.31
C ILE A 384 -8.30 -19.80 -8.97
N ASN A 385 -8.63 -20.62 -9.97
CA ASN A 385 -9.22 -21.94 -9.75
C ASN A 385 -8.33 -22.86 -8.91
N SER A 386 -7.01 -22.87 -9.15
CA SER A 386 -6.07 -23.67 -8.35
C SER A 386 -6.15 -23.33 -6.87
N VAL A 387 -6.24 -22.04 -6.51
CA VAL A 387 -6.39 -21.64 -5.09
C VAL A 387 -7.72 -22.13 -4.53
N LEU A 388 -8.83 -22.02 -5.27
CA LEU A 388 -10.14 -22.51 -4.80
C LEU A 388 -10.12 -24.03 -4.56
N ASP A 389 -9.47 -24.77 -5.46
CA ASP A 389 -9.33 -26.24 -5.41
C ASP A 389 -8.43 -26.67 -4.23
N ASP A 390 -7.26 -26.03 -4.08
CA ASP A 390 -6.31 -26.33 -2.99
C ASP A 390 -6.88 -25.98 -1.61
N GLN A 391 -7.71 -24.94 -1.54
CA GLN A 391 -8.48 -24.59 -0.35
C GLN A 391 -9.74 -25.47 -0.17
N ARG A 392 -10.08 -26.34 -1.13
CA ARG A 392 -11.26 -27.22 -1.12
C ARG A 392 -12.56 -26.45 -0.86
N LEU A 393 -12.75 -25.35 -1.57
CA LEU A 393 -13.93 -24.50 -1.42
C LEU A 393 -15.09 -25.04 -2.28
N VAL A 394 -16.30 -24.99 -1.74
CA VAL A 394 -17.51 -25.46 -2.45
C VAL A 394 -17.89 -24.44 -3.50
N SER A 395 -18.22 -24.87 -4.71
CA SER A 395 -18.56 -23.94 -5.79
C SER A 395 -19.83 -23.12 -5.50
N LEU A 396 -19.89 -21.87 -5.99
CA LEU A 396 -21.10 -21.04 -5.91
C LEU A 396 -22.28 -21.71 -6.61
N ASP A 397 -22.03 -22.39 -7.73
CA ASP A 397 -23.05 -23.10 -8.50
C ASP A 397 -23.70 -24.22 -7.66
N THR A 398 -22.88 -25.02 -6.95
CA THR A 398 -23.33 -26.04 -6.01
C THR A 398 -24.16 -25.43 -4.87
N LEU A 399 -23.66 -24.33 -4.27
CA LEU A 399 -24.32 -23.68 -3.14
C LEU A 399 -25.68 -23.07 -3.50
N PHE A 400 -25.78 -22.40 -4.66
CA PHE A 400 -27.04 -21.82 -5.13
C PHE A 400 -28.03 -22.88 -5.58
N ALA A 401 -27.58 -23.94 -6.26
CA ALA A 401 -28.43 -25.07 -6.63
C ALA A 401 -28.99 -25.80 -5.40
N LEU A 402 -28.17 -26.01 -4.36
CA LEU A 402 -28.63 -26.56 -3.08
C LEU A 402 -29.66 -25.67 -2.39
N SER A 403 -29.42 -24.36 -2.34
CA SER A 403 -30.32 -23.41 -1.68
C SER A 403 -31.68 -23.36 -2.37
N GLU A 404 -31.72 -23.27 -3.71
CA GLU A 404 -32.98 -23.26 -4.45
C GLU A 404 -33.69 -24.63 -4.37
N GLY A 405 -32.95 -25.73 -4.48
CA GLY A 405 -33.52 -27.06 -4.33
C GLY A 405 -34.17 -27.31 -2.97
N LEU A 406 -33.52 -26.88 -1.87
CA LEU A 406 -34.09 -26.97 -0.52
C LEU A 406 -35.35 -26.11 -0.37
N LYS A 407 -35.38 -24.93 -1.01
CA LYS A 407 -36.55 -24.04 -1.04
C LYS A 407 -37.70 -24.64 -1.84
N GLU A 408 -37.43 -25.26 -2.99
CA GLU A 408 -38.42 -26.01 -3.75
C GLU A 408 -38.96 -27.21 -2.98
N MET A 409 -38.10 -27.94 -2.24
CA MET A 409 -38.52 -29.03 -1.35
C MET A 409 -39.44 -28.52 -0.25
N ALA A 410 -39.15 -27.37 0.35
CA ALA A 410 -40.01 -26.75 1.37
C ALA A 410 -41.38 -26.37 0.80
N GLN A 411 -41.48 -26.12 -0.51
CA GLN A 411 -42.71 -25.88 -1.25
C GLN A 411 -43.37 -27.16 -1.81
N GLY A 412 -42.81 -28.34 -1.55
CA GLY A 412 -43.31 -29.63 -2.03
C GLY A 412 -43.01 -29.94 -3.51
N LYS A 413 -42.04 -29.24 -4.13
CA LYS A 413 -41.70 -29.34 -5.57
C LYS A 413 -40.31 -29.92 -5.86
N GLY A 414 -39.41 -29.96 -4.87
CA GLY A 414 -38.01 -30.33 -5.07
C GLY A 414 -37.76 -31.84 -5.24
N LYS A 415 -36.67 -32.20 -5.95
CA LYS A 415 -36.26 -33.59 -6.21
C LYS A 415 -35.04 -33.98 -5.37
N SER A 416 -35.24 -34.85 -4.38
CA SER A 416 -34.16 -35.31 -3.48
C SER A 416 -32.97 -35.92 -4.21
N ASP A 417 -33.18 -36.73 -5.26
CA ASP A 417 -32.12 -37.44 -5.98
C ASP A 417 -31.10 -36.49 -6.66
N ALA A 418 -31.52 -35.28 -7.05
CA ALA A 418 -30.64 -34.29 -7.66
C ALA A 418 -29.80 -33.52 -6.62
N LEU A 419 -30.25 -33.46 -5.36
CA LEU A 419 -29.59 -32.69 -4.30
C LEU A 419 -28.59 -33.51 -3.49
N LEU A 420 -28.72 -34.85 -3.48
CA LEU A 420 -27.84 -35.73 -2.72
C LEU A 420 -26.37 -35.67 -3.17
N PRO A 421 -26.03 -35.63 -4.48
CA PRO A 421 -24.65 -35.46 -4.92
C PRO A 421 -24.06 -34.11 -4.47
N LEU A 422 -24.81 -33.02 -4.67
CA LEU A 422 -24.38 -31.67 -4.28
C LEU A 422 -24.17 -31.55 -2.77
N ALA A 423 -25.02 -32.19 -1.96
CA ALA A 423 -24.87 -32.20 -0.51
C ALA A 423 -23.65 -33.01 -0.03
N ALA A 424 -23.14 -33.93 -0.85
CA ALA A 424 -21.91 -34.68 -0.56
C ALA A 424 -20.66 -33.82 -0.75
N GLU A 425 -20.66 -32.90 -1.72
CA GLU A 425 -19.55 -31.96 -1.99
C GLU A 425 -19.21 -31.08 -0.78
N LEU A 426 -20.20 -30.79 0.09
CA LEU A 426 -19.99 -30.05 1.35
C LEU A 426 -18.99 -30.72 2.30
N ARG A 427 -18.61 -31.99 2.05
CA ARG A 427 -17.75 -32.81 2.91
C ARG A 427 -16.38 -33.12 2.31
N GLU A 428 -15.97 -32.48 1.23
CA GLU A 428 -14.73 -32.81 0.54
C GLU A 428 -13.44 -32.38 1.27
N PHE A 429 -13.52 -31.89 2.51
CA PHE A 429 -12.36 -31.48 3.31
C PHE A 429 -12.33 -32.16 4.70
N ASP A 430 -11.12 -32.44 5.17
CA ASP A 430 -10.85 -33.04 6.48
C ASP A 430 -10.13 -32.04 7.40
N LEU A 431 -10.41 -32.10 8.70
CA LEU A 431 -9.62 -31.37 9.70
C LEU A 431 -8.30 -32.12 10.00
N PRO A 432 -7.18 -31.40 10.20
CA PRO A 432 -5.95 -32.00 10.70
C PRO A 432 -6.20 -32.80 11.97
N ARG A 433 -5.54 -33.96 12.08
CA ARG A 433 -5.63 -34.76 13.31
C ARG A 433 -5.12 -33.92 14.49
N PRO A 434 -5.91 -33.74 15.57
CA PRO A 434 -5.47 -32.97 16.71
C PRO A 434 -4.25 -33.62 17.34
N ILE A 435 -3.15 -32.87 17.43
CA ILE A 435 -1.88 -33.33 18.03
C ILE A 435 -1.97 -33.32 19.57
N PHE A 436 -2.89 -32.52 20.12
CA PHE A 436 -3.12 -32.37 21.56
C PHE A 436 -4.47 -32.94 21.98
N THR A 437 -4.54 -33.48 23.20
CA THR A 437 -5.82 -33.80 23.86
C THR A 437 -6.60 -32.52 24.17
N ASN A 438 -7.92 -32.60 24.38
CA ASN A 438 -8.74 -31.42 24.70
C ASN A 438 -8.24 -30.68 25.96
N SER A 439 -7.72 -31.40 26.96
CA SER A 439 -7.13 -30.81 28.17
C SER A 439 -5.81 -30.08 27.90
N GLU A 440 -4.94 -30.63 27.05
CA GLU A 440 -3.68 -29.98 26.66
C GLU A 440 -3.94 -28.77 25.75
N LYS A 441 -4.96 -28.86 24.88
CA LYS A 441 -5.40 -27.78 24.00
C LYS A 441 -5.85 -26.56 24.80
N ILE A 442 -6.57 -26.76 25.92
CA ILE A 442 -6.99 -25.68 26.83
C ILE A 442 -5.79 -25.02 27.55
N SER A 443 -4.71 -25.77 27.81
CA SER A 443 -3.52 -25.22 28.48
C SER A 443 -2.48 -24.62 27.54
N TRP A 444 -2.42 -25.04 26.27
CA TRP A 444 -1.40 -24.63 25.29
C TRP A 444 -1.90 -23.66 24.20
N ALA A 445 -3.21 -23.60 23.94
CA ALA A 445 -3.80 -22.69 22.97
C ALA A 445 -4.40 -21.44 23.65
N PRO A 446 -4.58 -20.32 22.91
CA PRO A 446 -5.36 -19.19 23.41
C PRO A 446 -6.74 -19.66 23.90
N PRO A 447 -7.31 -19.07 24.97
CA PRO A 447 -8.57 -19.54 25.56
C PRO A 447 -9.76 -19.56 24.60
N ASN A 448 -9.69 -18.82 23.49
CA ASN A 448 -10.66 -18.83 22.40
C ASN A 448 -10.01 -19.36 21.12
N TYR A 449 -10.16 -20.66 20.87
CA TYR A 449 -9.62 -21.35 19.69
C TYR A 449 -10.60 -21.26 18.51
N THR A 450 -10.17 -20.73 17.36
CA THR A 450 -11.00 -20.33 16.20
C THR A 450 -11.45 -21.46 15.28
N ALA A 451 -11.02 -22.71 15.46
CA ALA A 451 -11.51 -23.80 14.60
C ALA A 451 -12.98 -24.18 14.84
N HIS A 452 -13.69 -23.52 15.77
CA HIS A 452 -15.11 -23.81 16.04
C HIS A 452 -15.96 -23.71 14.76
N HIS A 453 -15.65 -22.78 13.86
CA HIS A 453 -16.38 -22.60 12.61
C HIS A 453 -16.11 -23.75 11.62
N ALA A 454 -14.84 -24.13 11.41
CA ALA A 454 -14.47 -25.27 10.58
C ALA A 454 -15.00 -26.61 11.16
N GLU A 455 -14.99 -26.77 12.49
CA GLU A 455 -15.60 -27.92 13.19
C GLU A 455 -17.11 -28.01 12.95
N LEU A 456 -17.83 -26.88 12.90
CA LEU A 456 -19.26 -26.84 12.58
C LEU A 456 -19.53 -27.21 11.11
N GLN A 457 -18.70 -26.74 10.19
CA GLN A 457 -18.84 -27.07 8.77
C GLN A 457 -18.63 -28.57 8.50
N VAL A 458 -17.58 -29.18 9.06
CA VAL A 458 -17.35 -30.64 8.93
C VAL A 458 -18.53 -31.46 9.47
N ARG A 459 -19.25 -30.95 10.46
CA ARG A 459 -20.44 -31.60 11.04
C ARG A 459 -21.72 -31.37 10.23
N THR A 460 -21.68 -30.53 9.20
CA THR A 460 -22.87 -30.21 8.39
C THR A 460 -23.24 -31.42 7.52
N ASP A 461 -24.40 -32.00 7.80
CA ASP A 461 -24.96 -33.13 7.08
C ASP A 461 -26.38 -32.82 6.61
N LEU A 462 -26.49 -32.38 5.36
CA LEU A 462 -27.79 -32.12 4.74
C LEU A 462 -28.45 -33.40 4.18
N THR A 463 -27.69 -34.49 4.04
CA THR A 463 -28.19 -35.72 3.39
C THR A 463 -29.36 -36.32 4.15
N LYS A 464 -29.38 -36.22 5.47
CA LYS A 464 -30.50 -36.70 6.31
C LYS A 464 -31.78 -35.95 6.01
N VAL A 465 -31.71 -34.61 5.97
CA VAL A 465 -32.86 -33.72 5.73
C VAL A 465 -33.37 -33.83 4.29
N ILE A 466 -32.51 -34.22 3.34
CA ILE A 466 -32.86 -34.40 1.92
C ILE A 466 -33.50 -35.79 1.67
N LYS A 467 -32.96 -36.87 2.27
CA LYS A 467 -33.45 -38.26 2.09
C LYS A 467 -34.80 -38.48 2.75
N GLU A 468 -34.98 -37.94 3.95
CA GLU A 468 -36.25 -37.93 4.67
C GLU A 468 -36.69 -36.46 4.72
N PRO A 469 -37.44 -35.96 3.71
CA PRO A 469 -37.75 -34.54 3.58
C PRO A 469 -38.22 -33.97 4.92
N GLY A 470 -37.38 -33.11 5.50
CA GLY A 470 -37.67 -32.48 6.77
C GLY A 470 -38.91 -31.59 6.68
N SER A 471 -39.44 -31.20 7.84
CA SER A 471 -40.44 -30.13 7.91
C SER A 471 -39.92 -28.84 7.25
N HIS A 472 -40.83 -27.96 6.82
CA HIS A 472 -40.47 -26.65 6.26
C HIS A 472 -39.43 -25.90 7.11
N ALA A 473 -39.59 -25.91 8.45
CA ALA A 473 -38.62 -25.28 9.35
C ALA A 473 -37.23 -25.95 9.35
N GLN A 474 -37.17 -27.28 9.20
CA GLN A 474 -35.91 -28.02 9.09
C GLN A 474 -35.21 -27.76 7.76
N LEU A 475 -35.96 -27.67 6.66
CA LEU A 475 -35.42 -27.32 5.34
C LEU A 475 -34.90 -25.87 5.31
N GLU A 476 -35.63 -24.92 5.90
CA GLU A 476 -35.16 -23.54 6.04
C GLU A 476 -33.91 -23.44 6.93
N THR A 477 -33.83 -24.25 8.00
CA THR A 477 -32.63 -24.34 8.84
C THR A 477 -31.45 -24.92 8.05
N ALA A 478 -31.68 -25.95 7.23
CA ALA A 478 -30.68 -26.56 6.37
C ALA A 478 -30.15 -25.55 5.32
N ARG A 479 -31.01 -24.71 4.73
CA ARG A 479 -30.58 -23.60 3.86
C ARG A 479 -29.64 -22.64 4.60
N GLY A 480 -30.00 -22.27 5.82
CA GLY A 480 -29.15 -21.42 6.67
C GLY A 480 -27.76 -22.01 6.98
N GLN A 481 -27.59 -23.33 6.93
CA GLN A 481 -26.30 -24.01 7.12
C GLN A 481 -25.35 -23.88 5.92
N LEU A 482 -25.84 -23.44 4.74
CA LEU A 482 -25.00 -23.16 3.57
C LEU A 482 -24.23 -21.84 3.68
N MET A 483 -24.69 -20.92 4.54
CA MET A 483 -24.13 -19.56 4.64
C MET A 483 -22.62 -19.52 4.97
N PRO A 484 -22.11 -20.30 5.94
CA PRO A 484 -20.67 -20.46 6.16
C PRO A 484 -19.87 -20.81 4.89
N PHE A 485 -20.37 -21.72 4.06
CA PHE A 485 -19.69 -22.16 2.84
C PHE A 485 -19.71 -21.05 1.79
N LEU A 486 -20.84 -20.37 1.62
CA LEU A 486 -20.96 -19.22 0.71
C LEU A 486 -19.97 -18.10 1.09
N ARG A 487 -19.86 -17.79 2.38
CA ARG A 487 -18.86 -16.84 2.89
C ARG A 487 -17.45 -17.27 2.47
N ASP A 488 -17.07 -18.51 2.76
CA ASP A 488 -15.70 -18.98 2.53
C ASP A 488 -15.33 -18.99 1.05
N THR A 489 -16.26 -19.36 0.16
CA THR A 489 -16.04 -19.30 -1.28
C THR A 489 -15.84 -17.87 -1.76
N LEU A 490 -16.64 -16.90 -1.28
CA LEU A 490 -16.46 -15.49 -1.62
C LEU A 490 -15.15 -14.90 -1.08
N VAL A 491 -14.76 -15.26 0.16
CA VAL A 491 -13.46 -14.88 0.73
C VAL A 491 -12.32 -15.52 -0.07
N GLY A 492 -12.47 -16.79 -0.46
CA GLY A 492 -11.52 -17.51 -1.28
C GLY A 492 -11.25 -16.86 -2.64
N LEU A 493 -12.28 -16.32 -3.30
CA LEU A 493 -12.13 -15.57 -4.55
C LEU A 493 -11.28 -14.30 -4.36
N ASN A 494 -11.45 -13.59 -3.23
CA ASN A 494 -10.60 -12.43 -2.90
C ASN A 494 -9.15 -12.86 -2.64
N TYR A 495 -8.95 -13.92 -1.86
CA TYR A 495 -7.63 -14.49 -1.57
C TYR A 495 -6.91 -14.93 -2.85
N ALA A 496 -7.62 -15.60 -3.74
CA ALA A 496 -7.11 -16.08 -5.00
C ALA A 496 -6.72 -14.94 -5.97
N TYR A 497 -7.49 -13.85 -6.00
CA TYR A 497 -7.14 -12.69 -6.82
C TYR A 497 -5.85 -12.01 -6.35
N TYR A 498 -5.65 -11.91 -5.03
CA TYR A 498 -4.48 -11.29 -4.39
C TYR A 498 -3.37 -12.28 -4.05
N GLU A 499 -3.38 -13.48 -4.64
CA GLU A 499 -2.36 -14.51 -4.44
C GLU A 499 -0.96 -13.92 -4.73
N PRO A 500 -0.05 -13.88 -3.72
CA PRO A 500 1.33 -13.48 -3.96
C PRO A 500 2.04 -14.50 -4.87
N PRO A 501 3.01 -14.09 -5.70
CA PRO A 501 3.69 -15.00 -6.61
C PRO A 501 4.34 -16.18 -5.86
N GLY A 502 3.83 -17.39 -6.13
CA GLY A 502 4.29 -18.63 -5.53
C GLY A 502 3.82 -18.91 -4.10
N ALA A 503 2.62 -18.44 -3.77
CA ALA A 503 2.03 -18.51 -2.44
C ALA A 503 2.03 -19.93 -1.84
N GLN A 504 2.91 -20.18 -0.89
CA GLN A 504 2.99 -21.49 -0.23
C GLN A 504 1.78 -21.73 0.68
N MET A 505 1.30 -20.71 1.39
CA MET A 505 0.21 -20.86 2.36
C MET A 505 -1.10 -21.22 1.67
N LEU A 506 -1.42 -20.56 0.56
CA LEU A 506 -2.66 -20.79 -0.20
C LEU A 506 -2.71 -22.16 -0.87
N HIS A 507 -1.57 -22.72 -1.25
CA HIS A 507 -1.53 -24.02 -1.94
C HIS A 507 -1.29 -25.22 -1.00
N HIS A 508 -0.79 -25.00 0.22
CA HIS A 508 -0.42 -26.11 1.12
C HIS A 508 -1.21 -26.17 2.43
N ASN A 509 -1.92 -25.10 2.80
CA ASN A 509 -2.82 -25.10 3.95
C ASN A 509 -4.29 -25.02 3.48
N PRO A 510 -5.01 -26.14 3.34
CA PRO A 510 -6.38 -26.16 2.81
C PRO A 510 -7.41 -25.49 3.73
N LEU A 511 -7.00 -25.07 4.92
CA LEU A 511 -7.86 -24.41 5.90
C LEU A 511 -7.62 -22.89 5.99
N PHE A 512 -6.65 -22.33 5.26
CA PHE A 512 -6.22 -20.95 5.49
C PHE A 512 -7.33 -19.92 5.26
N VAL A 513 -8.07 -20.02 4.16
CA VAL A 513 -9.22 -19.14 3.85
C VAL A 513 -10.32 -19.27 4.91
N ARG A 514 -10.73 -20.51 5.19
CA ARG A 514 -11.84 -20.85 6.11
C ARG A 514 -11.51 -20.51 7.58
N SER A 515 -10.23 -20.46 7.92
CA SER A 515 -9.76 -20.11 9.27
C SER A 515 -9.69 -18.60 9.52
N HIS A 516 -10.03 -17.75 8.53
CA HIS A 516 -10.10 -16.31 8.73
C HIS A 516 -11.08 -15.97 9.86
N ASP A 517 -10.59 -15.29 10.91
CA ASP A 517 -11.39 -14.85 12.05
C ASP A 517 -11.81 -13.39 11.92
N PHE A 518 -13.02 -13.18 11.42
CA PHE A 518 -13.64 -11.85 11.27
C PHE A 518 -14.08 -11.22 12.60
N LEU A 519 -14.21 -12.01 13.67
CA LEU A 519 -14.72 -11.53 14.95
C LEU A 519 -13.61 -11.17 15.93
N GLY A 520 -12.36 -11.51 15.60
CA GLY A 520 -11.23 -11.30 16.50
C GLY A 520 -11.36 -12.06 17.81
N VAL A 521 -12.11 -13.17 17.85
CA VAL A 521 -12.38 -13.92 19.09
C VAL A 521 -11.08 -14.40 19.74
N SER A 522 -10.05 -14.67 18.91
CA SER A 522 -8.70 -15.06 19.35
C SER A 522 -7.90 -13.95 20.04
N ILE A 523 -8.32 -12.69 19.94
CA ILE A 523 -7.61 -11.52 20.49
C ILE A 523 -8.56 -10.81 21.46
N GLN A 524 -8.13 -10.53 22.68
CA GLN A 524 -8.90 -9.73 23.64
C GLN A 524 -8.88 -8.23 23.28
N SER A 525 -9.31 -7.86 22.08
CA SER A 525 -9.49 -6.46 21.65
C SER A 525 -10.65 -6.35 20.65
N PRO A 526 -11.81 -5.79 21.06
CA PRO A 526 -12.98 -5.63 20.19
C PRO A 526 -12.79 -4.61 19.06
N ASP A 527 -11.75 -3.76 19.12
CA ASP A 527 -11.52 -2.65 18.19
C ASP A 527 -11.00 -3.09 16.79
N ARG A 528 -10.95 -4.40 16.51
CA ARG A 528 -10.27 -4.95 15.32
C ARG A 528 -11.16 -5.53 14.23
N LEU A 529 -12.48 -5.56 14.41
CA LEU A 529 -13.42 -6.16 13.43
C LEU A 529 -13.28 -5.58 12.01
N TRP A 530 -13.03 -4.28 11.93
CA TRP A 530 -12.92 -3.51 10.69
C TRP A 530 -11.48 -3.05 10.39
N SER A 531 -10.50 -3.54 11.16
CA SER A 531 -9.08 -3.21 10.96
C SER A 531 -8.42 -4.12 9.91
N ALA A 532 -7.27 -3.69 9.37
CA ALA A 532 -6.42 -4.53 8.52
C ALA A 532 -6.12 -5.89 9.20
N PRO A 533 -6.14 -7.00 8.44
CA PRO A 533 -5.96 -8.32 9.01
C PRO A 533 -4.51 -8.51 9.43
N ILE A 534 -4.32 -9.23 10.53
CA ILE A 534 -3.00 -9.62 11.02
C ILE A 534 -2.86 -11.14 11.00
N LEU A 535 -1.64 -11.60 10.74
CA LEU A 535 -1.28 -13.01 10.80
C LEU A 535 -1.11 -13.45 12.26
N LEU A 536 -1.87 -14.46 12.67
CA LEU A 536 -1.71 -15.15 13.95
C LEU A 536 -1.38 -16.62 13.74
N GLY A 537 -0.87 -17.28 14.79
CA GLY A 537 -0.59 -18.72 14.78
C GLY A 537 0.67 -19.12 13.99
N ALA A 538 1.37 -18.18 13.36
CA ALA A 538 2.64 -18.44 12.69
C ALA A 538 3.66 -19.09 13.65
N GLY A 539 4.27 -20.19 13.21
CA GLY A 539 5.23 -20.96 14.03
C GLY A 539 4.61 -21.77 15.17
N SER A 540 3.29 -21.81 15.33
CA SER A 540 2.59 -22.57 16.38
C SER A 540 1.76 -23.72 15.80
N PRO A 541 2.34 -24.92 15.62
CA PRO A 541 1.61 -26.08 15.10
C PRO A 541 0.46 -26.53 16.02
N ALA A 542 0.52 -26.17 17.31
CA ALA A 542 -0.53 -26.43 18.29
C ALA A 542 -1.83 -25.63 18.03
N GLY A 543 -1.72 -24.51 17.32
CA GLY A 543 -2.81 -23.55 17.10
C GLY A 543 -3.74 -23.86 15.93
N GLY A 544 -3.57 -24.99 15.21
CA GLY A 544 -4.31 -25.26 13.97
C GLY A 544 -3.70 -24.61 12.72
N GLY A 545 -2.49 -24.06 12.83
CA GLY A 545 -1.79 -23.38 11.74
C GLY A 545 -1.92 -21.86 11.81
N ALA A 546 -1.29 -21.17 10.86
CA ALA A 546 -1.41 -19.73 10.73
C ALA A 546 -2.77 -19.35 10.11
N TYR A 547 -3.34 -18.23 10.53
CA TYR A 547 -4.60 -17.70 10.01
C TYR A 547 -4.65 -16.17 10.15
N LEU A 548 -5.52 -15.54 9.37
CA LEU A 548 -5.73 -14.08 9.44
C LEU A 548 -6.87 -13.73 10.40
N VAL A 549 -6.69 -12.63 11.13
CA VAL A 549 -7.68 -12.06 12.05
C VAL A 549 -7.91 -10.60 11.72
N GLY A 550 -9.17 -10.20 11.55
CA GLY A 550 -9.56 -8.83 11.21
C GLY A 550 -10.50 -8.80 10.01
N SER A 551 -10.42 -7.71 9.24
CA SER A 551 -11.22 -7.55 8.02
C SER A 551 -10.45 -7.93 6.75
N LEU A 552 -11.07 -7.86 5.57
CA LEU A 552 -10.38 -8.07 4.28
C LEU A 552 -9.69 -6.81 3.72
N VAL A 553 -9.71 -5.70 4.45
CA VAL A 553 -9.02 -4.49 3.99
C VAL A 553 -7.51 -4.71 3.96
N ASP A 554 -6.82 -4.26 2.92
CA ASP A 554 -5.38 -4.48 2.77
C ASP A 554 -4.95 -5.97 2.75
N LEU A 555 -5.86 -6.86 2.29
CA LEU A 555 -5.62 -8.30 2.19
C LEU A 555 -4.36 -8.63 1.38
N SER A 556 -4.07 -7.88 0.30
CA SER A 556 -2.86 -8.07 -0.50
C SER A 556 -1.58 -7.96 0.34
N TYR A 557 -1.50 -6.96 1.24
CA TYR A 557 -0.35 -6.80 2.12
C TYR A 557 -0.28 -7.90 3.17
N ALA A 558 -1.41 -8.33 3.73
CA ALA A 558 -1.44 -9.42 4.71
C ALA A 558 -1.04 -10.78 4.11
N LEU A 559 -1.46 -11.06 2.86
CA LEU A 559 -1.02 -12.25 2.14
C LEU A 559 0.48 -12.17 1.82
N ALA A 560 0.96 -11.04 1.32
CA ALA A 560 2.38 -10.83 1.06
C ALA A 560 3.24 -10.95 2.34
N THR A 561 2.74 -10.45 3.47
CA THR A 561 3.36 -10.58 4.80
C THR A 561 3.40 -12.03 5.26
N THR A 562 2.41 -12.84 4.89
CA THR A 562 2.37 -14.28 5.18
C THR A 562 3.38 -15.05 4.33
N GLU A 563 3.55 -14.64 3.08
CA GLU A 563 4.40 -15.35 2.11
C GLU A 563 5.89 -14.99 2.20
N GLN A 564 6.23 -13.81 2.73
CA GLN A 564 7.63 -13.37 2.78
C GLN A 564 8.57 -14.36 3.49
N ASP A 565 8.09 -15.06 4.52
CA ASP A 565 8.89 -16.00 5.31
C ASP A 565 9.22 -17.29 4.53
N PHE A 566 8.56 -17.53 3.38
CA PHE A 566 8.85 -18.64 2.47
C PHE A 566 9.84 -18.27 1.36
N LEU A 567 10.24 -17.00 1.25
CA LEU A 567 11.25 -16.56 0.29
C LEU A 567 12.65 -16.82 0.84
N SER A 568 13.36 -17.79 0.25
CA SER A 568 14.75 -18.07 0.60
C SER A 568 15.67 -17.08 -0.11
N PRO A 569 16.41 -16.21 0.61
CA PRO A 569 17.39 -15.33 0.00
C PRO A 569 18.58 -16.12 -0.56
N GLU A 570 19.16 -15.66 -1.66
CA GLU A 570 20.36 -16.26 -2.27
C GLU A 570 21.62 -15.98 -1.45
N ASN A 571 21.63 -14.86 -0.72
CA ASN A 571 22.76 -14.43 0.10
C ASN A 571 22.39 -14.47 1.59
N VAL A 572 23.26 -15.06 2.42
CA VAL A 572 23.05 -15.14 3.88
C VAL A 572 23.45 -13.82 4.55
N GLN A 573 22.50 -12.92 4.79
CA GLN A 573 22.63 -11.87 5.82
C GLN A 573 21.28 -11.47 6.43
N ALA A 574 21.35 -11.11 7.71
CA ALA A 574 20.22 -10.90 8.60
C ALA A 574 19.71 -9.46 8.54
N LEU A 575 18.74 -9.19 7.68
CA LEU A 575 17.76 -8.11 7.82
C LEU A 575 16.59 -8.50 6.91
N ILE A 576 15.72 -9.39 7.40
CA ILE A 576 14.43 -9.66 6.73
C ILE A 576 13.66 -8.34 6.80
N TRP A 577 13.42 -7.74 5.64
CA TRP A 577 12.70 -6.49 5.56
C TRP A 577 11.20 -6.77 5.67
N LYS A 578 10.77 -7.03 6.91
CA LYS A 578 9.42 -7.47 7.26
C LYS A 578 8.30 -6.62 6.64
N ASP A 579 8.61 -5.38 6.28
CA ASP A 579 7.67 -4.43 5.69
C ASP A 579 8.02 -4.02 4.25
N LEU A 580 9.29 -4.07 3.80
CA LEU A 580 9.63 -3.77 2.40
C LEU A 580 9.22 -4.89 1.46
N VAL A 581 9.46 -6.15 1.83
CA VAL A 581 9.17 -7.29 0.95
C VAL A 581 7.67 -7.37 0.64
N PRO A 582 6.76 -7.24 1.64
CA PRO A 582 5.35 -7.15 1.36
C PRO A 582 4.98 -5.99 0.43
N GLU A 583 5.55 -4.79 0.61
CA GLU A 583 5.31 -3.66 -0.30
C GLU A 583 5.74 -3.94 -1.75
N LEU A 584 6.93 -4.53 -1.94
CA LEU A 584 7.41 -4.89 -3.29
C LEU A 584 6.52 -5.93 -3.96
N LEU A 585 6.00 -6.90 -3.20
CA LEU A 585 5.06 -7.91 -3.72
C LEU A 585 3.69 -7.30 -4.03
N VAL A 586 3.18 -6.42 -3.17
CA VAL A 586 1.91 -5.71 -3.41
C VAL A 586 2.03 -4.81 -4.64
N GLY A 587 3.12 -4.05 -4.78
CA GLY A 587 3.40 -3.22 -5.94
C GLY A 587 3.53 -4.00 -7.26
N ALA A 588 3.79 -5.31 -7.20
CA ALA A 588 3.86 -6.19 -8.37
C ALA A 588 2.55 -6.94 -8.67
N THR A 589 1.63 -7.05 -7.70
CA THR A 589 0.42 -7.88 -7.80
C THR A 589 -0.87 -7.07 -7.90
N LEU A 590 -0.94 -5.91 -7.24
CA LEU A 590 -2.12 -5.04 -7.23
C LEU A 590 -2.34 -4.33 -8.59
N PRO A 591 -1.32 -3.75 -9.25
CA PRO A 591 -1.48 -3.24 -10.61
C PRO A 591 -1.78 -4.36 -11.60
N ARG A 592 -2.65 -4.09 -12.59
CA ARG A 592 -2.93 -4.96 -13.72
C ARG A 592 -2.79 -4.17 -15.02
N TRP A 593 -2.10 -4.73 -16.01
CA TRP A 593 -1.75 -4.05 -17.26
C TRP A 593 -2.64 -4.45 -18.43
N TRP A 594 -3.92 -4.67 -18.15
CA TRP A 594 -4.89 -5.07 -19.16
C TRP A 594 -5.26 -3.96 -20.14
N SER A 595 -5.25 -2.71 -19.68
CA SER A 595 -5.53 -1.51 -20.47
C SER A 595 -4.31 -0.97 -21.21
N VAL A 596 -3.10 -1.38 -20.81
CA VAL A 596 -1.86 -0.79 -21.35
C VAL A 596 -1.70 -1.13 -22.82
N THR A 597 -1.52 -0.09 -23.64
CA THR A 597 -1.31 -0.25 -25.08
C THR A 597 0.17 -0.48 -25.40
N PRO A 598 0.51 -1.05 -26.57
CA PRO A 598 1.91 -1.13 -27.01
C PRO A 598 2.58 0.25 -27.11
N VAL A 599 1.81 1.29 -27.42
CA VAL A 599 2.30 2.67 -27.50
C VAL A 599 2.65 3.18 -26.10
N GLU A 600 1.80 2.93 -25.11
CA GLU A 600 2.03 3.31 -23.73
C GLU A 600 3.22 2.55 -23.10
N LEU A 601 3.28 1.22 -23.31
CA LEU A 601 4.43 0.42 -22.87
C LEU A 601 5.75 0.97 -23.45
N HIS A 602 5.74 1.29 -24.74
CA HIS A 602 6.92 1.87 -25.38
C HIS A 602 7.22 3.28 -24.85
N ALA A 603 6.20 4.08 -24.55
CA ALA A 603 6.40 5.38 -23.92
C ALA A 603 7.09 5.24 -22.56
N ALA A 604 6.73 4.27 -21.72
CA ALA A 604 7.40 4.03 -20.43
C ALA A 604 8.90 3.78 -20.59
N THR A 605 9.32 3.08 -21.65
CA THR A 605 10.73 2.96 -22.05
C THR A 605 11.34 4.29 -22.47
N LEU A 606 10.63 5.05 -23.30
CA LEU A 606 11.14 6.31 -23.84
C LEU A 606 11.29 7.39 -22.77
N TYR A 607 10.41 7.48 -21.77
CA TYR A 607 10.61 8.39 -20.62
C TYR A 607 11.94 8.10 -19.91
N GLN A 608 12.25 6.83 -19.66
CA GLN A 608 13.52 6.45 -19.02
C GLN A 608 14.71 6.79 -19.91
N LYS A 609 14.68 6.40 -21.20
CA LYS A 609 15.77 6.66 -22.15
C LYS A 609 15.98 8.16 -22.41
N ALA A 610 14.91 8.94 -22.51
CA ALA A 610 15.01 10.38 -22.69
C ALA A 610 15.66 11.05 -21.46
N GLY A 611 15.38 10.57 -20.25
CA GLY A 611 16.10 11.01 -19.05
C GLY A 611 17.59 10.66 -19.07
N GLU A 612 17.94 9.46 -19.52
CA GLU A 612 19.33 9.02 -19.71
C GLU A 612 20.07 9.86 -20.76
N GLU A 613 19.39 10.22 -21.86
CA GLU A 613 19.90 11.12 -22.89
C GLU A 613 20.18 12.53 -22.34
N LEU A 614 19.28 13.07 -21.52
CA LEU A 614 19.47 14.37 -20.86
C LEU A 614 20.64 14.36 -19.87
N LEU A 615 20.81 13.27 -19.10
CA LEU A 615 21.97 13.08 -18.23
C LEU A 615 23.27 13.00 -19.04
N THR A 616 23.26 12.28 -20.17
CA THR A 616 24.42 12.17 -21.06
C THR A 616 24.77 13.52 -21.69
N ALA A 617 23.77 14.26 -22.18
CA ALA A 617 23.94 15.58 -22.78
C ALA A 617 24.48 16.62 -21.78
N SER A 618 24.17 16.46 -20.49
CA SER A 618 24.65 17.34 -19.42
C SER A 618 26.18 17.37 -19.28
N ALA A 619 26.89 16.31 -19.71
CA ALA A 619 28.35 16.28 -19.74
C ALA A 619 28.94 17.37 -20.66
N GLY A 620 28.32 17.57 -21.83
CA GLY A 620 28.77 18.55 -22.82
C GLY A 620 28.06 19.91 -22.75
N ASN A 621 26.96 20.02 -22.01
CA ASN A 621 26.10 21.20 -22.01
C ASN A 621 25.78 21.69 -20.59
N ALA A 622 26.34 22.85 -20.22
CA ALA A 622 26.17 23.44 -18.89
C ALA A 622 24.72 23.84 -18.58
N GLN A 623 23.96 24.30 -19.58
CA GLN A 623 22.59 24.73 -19.41
C GLN A 623 21.65 23.54 -19.16
N ILE A 624 21.83 22.44 -19.91
CA ILE A 624 21.09 21.19 -19.65
C ILE A 624 21.44 20.65 -18.26
N ARG A 625 22.74 20.66 -17.91
CA ARG A 625 23.21 20.19 -16.60
C ARG A 625 22.55 20.95 -15.44
N GLU A 626 22.49 22.28 -15.50
CA GLU A 626 21.85 23.08 -14.46
C GLU A 626 20.35 22.72 -14.29
N LYS A 627 19.64 22.55 -15.40
CA LYS A 627 18.21 22.18 -15.39
C LYS A 627 17.96 20.78 -14.84
N VAL A 628 18.76 19.80 -15.26
CA VAL A 628 18.65 18.42 -14.78
C VAL A 628 18.93 18.35 -13.27
N ILE A 629 19.94 19.07 -12.78
CA ILE A 629 20.23 19.15 -11.34
C ILE A 629 19.09 19.84 -10.58
N ALA A 630 18.50 20.90 -11.14
CA ALA A 630 17.35 21.55 -10.53
C ALA A 630 16.14 20.61 -10.41
N ILE A 631 15.86 19.81 -11.45
CA ILE A 631 14.80 18.78 -11.42
C ILE A 631 15.12 17.69 -10.39
N LEU A 632 16.32 17.12 -10.42
CA LEU A 632 16.72 16.05 -9.51
C LEU A 632 16.78 16.48 -8.04
N SER A 633 16.95 17.78 -7.76
CA SER A 633 16.93 18.29 -6.38
C SER A 633 15.62 18.06 -5.64
N ASP A 634 14.52 17.86 -6.37
CA ASP A 634 13.21 17.53 -5.82
C ASP A 634 13.13 16.06 -5.37
N ARG A 635 13.90 15.14 -5.96
CA ARG A 635 13.84 13.69 -5.68
C ARG A 635 15.08 13.09 -5.01
N LEU A 636 16.24 13.70 -5.17
CA LEU A 636 17.49 13.18 -4.60
C LEU A 636 17.79 13.80 -3.23
N THR A 637 18.30 12.97 -2.33
CA THR A 637 19.01 13.44 -1.13
C THR A 637 20.26 14.23 -1.52
N SER A 638 20.65 15.18 -0.71
CA SER A 638 21.79 16.07 -0.98
C SER A 638 23.09 15.37 -1.36
N GLN A 639 23.46 14.30 -0.64
CA GLN A 639 24.66 13.52 -0.96
C GLN A 639 24.60 12.90 -2.36
N ARG A 640 23.45 12.31 -2.72
CA ARG A 640 23.26 11.73 -4.05
C ARG A 640 23.27 12.79 -5.14
N LEU A 641 22.63 13.92 -4.89
CA LEU A 641 22.59 15.03 -5.84
C LEU A 641 24.00 15.55 -6.14
N GLU A 642 24.85 15.71 -5.12
CA GLU A 642 26.25 16.10 -5.31
C GLU A 642 27.01 15.06 -6.16
N ARG A 643 26.91 13.77 -5.83
CA ARG A 643 27.57 12.70 -6.61
C ARG A 643 27.14 12.71 -8.06
N VAL A 644 25.83 12.85 -8.32
CA VAL A 644 25.31 12.96 -9.69
C VAL A 644 25.89 14.21 -10.36
N GLN A 645 25.82 15.37 -9.71
CA GLN A 645 26.36 16.63 -10.24
C GLN A 645 27.85 16.52 -10.60
N GLN A 646 28.67 15.89 -9.75
CA GLN A 646 30.08 15.64 -10.03
C GLN A 646 30.27 14.73 -11.24
N SER A 647 29.46 13.67 -11.38
CA SER A 647 29.51 12.79 -12.55
C SER A 647 29.10 13.49 -13.86
N LEU A 648 28.23 14.50 -13.81
CA LEU A 648 27.78 15.25 -15.00
C LEU A 648 28.85 16.18 -15.61
N PHE A 649 30.10 16.19 -15.12
CA PHE A 649 31.17 16.98 -15.74
C PHE A 649 31.97 16.22 -16.79
N ARG A 650 31.92 14.88 -16.81
CA ARG A 650 32.68 14.04 -17.75
C ARG A 650 31.82 12.90 -18.26
N ALA A 651 31.84 12.66 -19.57
CA ALA A 651 31.04 11.60 -20.19
C ALA A 651 31.35 10.19 -19.63
N GLU A 652 32.62 9.92 -19.30
CA GLU A 652 33.05 8.66 -18.68
C GLU A 652 32.40 8.44 -17.30
N ASP A 653 32.33 9.50 -16.49
CA ASP A 653 31.73 9.43 -15.15
C ASP A 653 30.20 9.28 -15.24
N VAL A 654 29.56 9.90 -16.24
CA VAL A 654 28.13 9.68 -16.52
C VAL A 654 27.86 8.21 -16.85
N ALA A 655 28.68 7.58 -17.69
CA ALA A 655 28.50 6.17 -18.07
C ALA A 655 28.58 5.22 -16.86
N VAL A 656 29.41 5.54 -15.86
CA VAL A 656 29.52 4.76 -14.61
C VAL A 656 28.36 5.05 -13.65
N MET A 657 27.83 6.28 -13.66
CA MET A 657 26.75 6.73 -12.78
C MET A 657 25.37 6.29 -13.26
N LEU A 658 25.12 6.27 -14.58
CA LEU A 658 23.82 5.95 -15.18
C LEU A 658 23.21 4.63 -14.66
N PRO A 659 23.94 3.51 -14.57
CA PRO A 659 23.39 2.27 -13.99
C PRO A 659 22.99 2.37 -12.51
N ARG A 660 23.35 3.45 -11.80
CA ARG A 660 22.99 3.69 -10.40
C ARG A 660 21.81 4.65 -10.24
N MET A 661 21.32 5.21 -11.35
CA MET A 661 20.08 5.97 -11.38
C MET A 661 18.89 5.01 -11.36
N THR A 662 17.86 5.36 -10.60
CA THR A 662 16.65 4.55 -10.57
C THR A 662 15.78 4.84 -11.81
N PRO A 663 15.02 3.85 -12.30
CA PRO A 663 14.02 4.04 -13.36
C PRO A 663 13.07 5.22 -13.10
N ALA A 664 12.61 5.39 -11.86
CA ALA A 664 11.74 6.51 -11.50
C ALA A 664 12.47 7.86 -11.61
N GLU A 665 13.76 7.93 -11.29
CA GLU A 665 14.55 9.16 -11.44
C GLU A 665 14.76 9.55 -12.91
N THR A 666 15.10 8.59 -13.78
CA THR A 666 15.32 8.89 -15.21
C THR A 666 14.00 9.25 -15.89
N ALA A 667 12.91 8.53 -15.61
CA ALA A 667 11.59 8.87 -16.12
C ALA A 667 11.11 10.26 -15.63
N TYR A 668 11.33 10.57 -14.35
CA TYR A 668 10.98 11.86 -13.76
C TYR A 668 11.75 13.03 -14.41
N ILE A 669 13.04 12.86 -14.74
CA ILE A 669 13.80 13.87 -15.47
C ILE A 669 13.10 14.20 -16.80
N ALA A 670 12.73 13.20 -17.59
CA ALA A 670 12.06 13.44 -18.87
C ALA A 670 10.71 14.14 -18.70
N ALA A 671 9.88 13.68 -17.76
CA ALA A 671 8.57 14.26 -17.48
C ALA A 671 8.66 15.73 -17.06
N GLU A 672 9.51 16.04 -16.07
CA GLU A 672 9.67 17.41 -15.58
C GLU A 672 10.40 18.32 -16.57
N TYR A 673 11.36 17.80 -17.34
CA TYR A 673 12.04 18.60 -18.35
C TYR A 673 11.04 19.03 -19.44
N HIS A 674 10.16 18.12 -19.86
CA HIS A 674 9.08 18.45 -20.79
C HIS A 674 8.12 19.49 -20.21
N SER A 675 7.69 19.31 -18.96
CA SER A 675 6.76 20.22 -18.27
C SER A 675 7.34 21.62 -18.02
N ARG A 676 8.58 21.70 -17.54
CA ARG A 676 9.24 22.97 -17.17
C ARG A 676 9.85 23.71 -18.38
N PHE A 677 10.22 23.00 -19.44
CA PHE A 677 10.92 23.56 -20.61
C PHE A 677 10.29 23.11 -21.95
N PRO A 678 8.98 23.36 -22.18
CA PRO A 678 8.24 22.81 -23.33
C PRO A 678 8.75 23.30 -24.69
N GLU A 679 9.40 24.47 -24.75
CA GLU A 679 9.90 25.08 -26.00
C GLU A 679 11.29 24.55 -26.43
N GLU A 680 11.98 23.77 -25.59
CA GLU A 680 13.38 23.38 -25.81
C GLU A 680 13.55 22.06 -26.56
N ASN A 681 13.10 22.04 -27.82
CA ASN A 681 13.14 20.84 -28.65
C ASN A 681 14.56 20.39 -29.05
N SER A 682 15.55 21.28 -29.04
CA SER A 682 16.92 20.98 -29.46
C SER A 682 17.73 20.15 -28.45
N SER A 683 17.26 20.07 -27.20
CA SER A 683 17.94 19.36 -26.12
C SER A 683 17.65 17.85 -26.12
N TRP A 684 16.63 17.41 -26.87
CA TRP A 684 16.20 16.02 -26.90
C TRP A 684 17.06 15.18 -27.84
N GLY A 685 17.54 14.05 -27.33
CA GLY A 685 18.11 12.98 -28.12
C GLY A 685 17.03 12.19 -28.89
N PRO A 686 17.42 11.13 -29.59
CA PRO A 686 16.50 10.32 -30.39
C PRO A 686 15.30 9.79 -29.62
N ALA A 687 15.48 9.29 -28.39
CA ALA A 687 14.38 8.78 -27.58
C ALA A 687 13.45 9.92 -27.13
N GLY A 688 14.00 11.07 -26.74
CA GLY A 688 13.22 12.26 -26.42
C GLY A 688 12.38 12.77 -27.59
N GLN A 689 12.95 12.81 -28.80
CA GLN A 689 12.22 13.22 -30.01
C GLN A 689 11.09 12.24 -30.35
N GLN A 690 11.34 10.95 -30.21
CA GLN A 690 10.32 9.93 -30.41
C GLN A 690 9.21 10.02 -29.35
N LEU A 691 9.56 10.28 -28.09
CA LEU A 691 8.59 10.49 -27.02
C LEU A 691 7.69 11.68 -27.32
N GLN A 692 8.26 12.81 -27.76
CA GLN A 692 7.50 14.00 -28.16
C GLN A 692 6.53 13.70 -29.32
N GLU A 693 6.97 12.90 -30.31
CA GLU A 693 6.08 12.50 -31.41
C GLU A 693 4.91 11.64 -30.91
N LEU A 694 5.16 10.70 -30.00
CA LEU A 694 4.10 9.90 -29.39
C LEU A 694 3.15 10.74 -28.54
N GLN A 695 3.67 11.66 -27.72
CA GLN A 695 2.84 12.59 -26.92
C GLN A 695 1.95 13.46 -27.81
N ARG A 696 2.46 13.93 -28.95
CA ARG A 696 1.67 14.71 -29.92
C ARG A 696 0.57 13.88 -30.56
N ARG A 697 0.85 12.61 -30.87
CA ARG A 697 -0.08 11.72 -31.59
C ARG A 697 -1.11 11.05 -30.68
N TYR A 698 -0.71 10.72 -29.45
CA TYR A 698 -1.49 9.99 -28.45
C TYR A 698 -1.42 10.67 -27.08
N PRO A 699 -1.82 11.96 -26.95
CA PRO A 699 -1.63 12.73 -25.72
C PRO A 699 -2.36 12.15 -24.50
N ALA A 700 -3.47 11.43 -24.72
CA ALA A 700 -4.24 10.81 -23.64
C ALA A 700 -3.66 9.47 -23.17
N GLU A 701 -2.88 8.76 -24.00
CA GLU A 701 -2.28 7.46 -23.68
C GLU A 701 -0.84 7.58 -23.15
N VAL A 702 -0.13 8.65 -23.55
CA VAL A 702 1.33 8.80 -23.33
C VAL A 702 1.65 9.89 -22.29
N SER A 703 0.63 10.45 -21.63
CA SER A 703 0.82 11.46 -20.59
C SER A 703 1.51 10.86 -19.35
N TRP A 704 2.19 11.71 -18.60
CA TRP A 704 2.82 11.31 -17.34
C TRP A 704 1.78 10.81 -16.33
N GLU A 705 0.60 11.42 -16.30
CA GLU A 705 -0.50 11.01 -15.43
C GLU A 705 -0.97 9.58 -15.72
N HIS A 706 -1.03 9.21 -17.01
CA HIS A 706 -1.43 7.86 -17.42
C HIS A 706 -0.37 6.82 -17.01
N LEU A 707 0.90 7.09 -17.32
CA LEU A 707 2.00 6.21 -16.93
C LEU A 707 2.14 6.09 -15.41
N SER A 708 1.92 7.19 -14.68
CA SER A 708 1.93 7.21 -13.22
C SER A 708 0.87 6.27 -12.64
N ARG A 709 -0.33 6.24 -13.23
CA ARG A 709 -1.41 5.36 -12.82
C ARG A 709 -1.12 3.89 -13.14
N ASP A 710 -0.61 3.60 -14.34
CA ASP A 710 -0.50 2.22 -14.83
C ASP A 710 0.81 1.53 -14.38
N PHE A 711 1.90 2.29 -14.15
CA PHE A 711 3.19 1.78 -13.67
C PHE A 711 3.57 2.24 -12.26
N GLY A 712 2.68 2.96 -11.58
CA GLY A 712 2.85 3.32 -10.16
C GLY A 712 2.67 2.14 -9.21
N VAL A 713 2.69 2.45 -7.91
CA VAL A 713 2.43 1.52 -6.81
C VAL A 713 1.37 2.10 -5.87
N PRO A 714 0.67 1.28 -5.07
CA PRO A 714 -0.28 1.79 -4.07
C PRO A 714 0.46 2.48 -2.90
N HIS A 715 -0.22 3.42 -2.23
CA HIS A 715 0.35 4.23 -1.14
C HIS A 715 -0.62 4.35 0.05
N PRO A 716 -0.97 3.23 0.72
CA PRO A 716 -2.00 3.23 1.75
C PRO A 716 -1.61 3.99 3.01
N THR A 717 -0.31 4.13 3.32
CA THR A 717 0.18 4.90 4.47
C THR A 717 0.48 6.34 4.10
N MET A 718 1.18 6.56 2.97
CA MET A 718 1.69 7.87 2.56
C MET A 718 0.62 8.75 1.90
N ALA A 719 -0.23 8.17 1.05
CA ALA A 719 -1.27 8.90 0.32
C ALA A 719 -2.69 8.41 0.63
N ARG A 720 -2.86 7.51 1.60
CA ARG A 720 -4.17 6.99 2.06
C ARG A 720 -5.04 6.45 0.93
N THR A 721 -4.42 5.82 -0.07
CA THR A 721 -5.12 5.24 -1.22
C THR A 721 -4.43 3.98 -1.74
N ASN A 722 -5.23 3.04 -2.23
CA ASN A 722 -4.74 1.87 -2.98
C ASN A 722 -4.64 2.13 -4.48
N ALA A 723 -5.04 3.32 -4.95
CA ALA A 723 -4.81 3.73 -6.33
C ALA A 723 -3.29 3.81 -6.59
N CYS A 724 -2.85 3.19 -7.67
CA CYS A 724 -1.47 3.22 -8.10
C CYS A 724 -1.08 4.62 -8.60
N GLN A 725 0.06 5.12 -8.15
CA GLN A 725 0.62 6.39 -8.61
C GLN A 725 2.13 6.43 -8.39
N LEU A 726 2.81 7.27 -9.18
CA LEU A 726 4.16 7.77 -8.92
C LEU A 726 4.04 9.11 -8.17
N LEU A 727 4.24 9.09 -6.86
CA LEU A 727 4.21 10.24 -5.96
C LEU A 727 5.35 11.22 -6.17
N ASN A 728 6.46 10.77 -6.74
CA ASN A 728 7.60 11.63 -7.04
C ASN A 728 8.27 12.28 -5.83
N VAL A 729 8.24 11.60 -4.68
CA VAL A 729 8.87 12.07 -3.44
C VAL A 729 10.31 11.59 -3.29
N LYS A 730 11.10 12.27 -2.45
CA LYS A 730 12.39 11.73 -1.98
C LYS A 730 12.14 10.44 -1.17
N PRO A 731 13.00 9.43 -1.25
CA PRO A 731 12.88 8.25 -0.40
C PRO A 731 12.77 8.63 1.08
N PHE A 732 11.77 8.06 1.75
CA PHE A 732 11.56 8.30 3.18
C PHE A 732 12.61 7.51 3.97
N PRO A 733 13.14 8.03 5.08
CA PRO A 733 13.95 7.23 6.00
C PRO A 733 13.17 6.06 6.58
N PHE A 734 13.87 5.00 6.99
CA PHE A 734 13.28 3.93 7.77
C PHE A 734 12.98 4.40 9.20
N PHE A 735 11.71 4.65 9.51
CA PHE A 735 11.23 5.06 10.84
C PHE A 735 10.90 3.88 11.77
N GLY A 736 10.85 2.65 11.25
CA GLY A 736 10.47 1.44 11.98
C GLY A 736 9.02 1.41 12.49
N SER A 737 8.62 0.29 13.12
CA SER A 737 7.25 0.07 13.63
C SER A 737 6.18 0.32 12.56
N TYR A 738 5.05 0.95 12.88
CA TYR A 738 3.96 1.20 11.92
C TYR A 738 4.38 2.04 10.70
N SER A 739 5.46 2.81 10.82
CA SER A 739 5.95 3.73 9.78
C SER A 739 7.00 3.12 8.85
N SER A 740 7.32 1.83 9.00
CA SER A 740 8.26 1.12 8.11
C SER A 740 7.75 1.01 6.68
N ARG A 741 6.42 0.95 6.49
CA ARG A 741 5.78 0.97 5.15
C ARG A 741 6.12 2.22 4.35
N LEU A 742 6.35 3.37 5.01
CA LEU A 742 6.69 4.62 4.31
C LEU A 742 7.96 4.52 3.46
N PHE A 743 8.94 3.73 3.92
CA PHE A 743 10.16 3.46 3.14
C PHE A 743 9.81 2.66 1.88
N GLY A 744 9.05 1.56 2.05
CA GLY A 744 8.64 0.69 0.94
C GLY A 744 7.74 1.39 -0.08
N GLU A 745 6.73 2.14 0.39
CA GLU A 745 5.85 2.95 -0.47
C GLU A 745 6.63 4.02 -1.24
N SER A 746 7.75 4.54 -0.70
CA SER A 746 8.59 5.50 -1.42
C SER A 746 9.43 4.88 -2.56
N TRP A 747 9.45 3.55 -2.71
CA TRP A 747 10.11 2.84 -3.80
C TRP A 747 9.18 2.62 -5.01
N GLU A 748 9.41 3.39 -6.08
CA GLU A 748 8.47 3.45 -7.23
C GLU A 748 9.07 2.98 -8.56
N SER A 749 10.20 2.25 -8.50
CA SER A 749 11.02 1.96 -9.70
C SER A 749 10.82 0.59 -10.34
N SER A 750 10.30 -0.40 -9.60
CA SER A 750 10.24 -1.79 -10.07
C SER A 750 9.43 -1.93 -11.36
N ASN A 751 8.20 -1.40 -11.38
CA ASN A 751 7.28 -1.56 -12.50
C ASN A 751 7.79 -0.83 -13.77
N LEU A 752 8.40 0.35 -13.62
CA LEU A 752 9.05 1.06 -14.73
C LEU A 752 10.21 0.25 -15.33
N TYR A 753 11.02 -0.39 -14.49
CA TYR A 753 12.12 -1.24 -14.98
C TYR A 753 11.58 -2.45 -15.75
N TRP A 754 10.58 -3.14 -15.22
CA TRP A 754 9.98 -4.31 -15.86
C TRP A 754 9.24 -3.96 -17.15
N ALA A 755 8.57 -2.81 -17.21
CA ALA A 755 7.94 -2.28 -18.42
C ALA A 755 8.98 -2.07 -19.54
N ARG A 756 10.10 -1.41 -19.23
CA ARG A 756 11.20 -1.23 -20.18
C ARG A 756 11.78 -2.56 -20.63
N LEU A 757 12.01 -3.48 -19.69
CA LEU A 757 12.54 -4.80 -20.02
C LEU A 757 11.60 -5.56 -20.95
N ALA A 758 10.29 -5.50 -20.72
CA ALA A 758 9.28 -6.14 -21.57
C ALA A 758 9.26 -5.54 -22.98
N ASP A 759 9.24 -4.21 -23.09
CA ASP A 759 9.28 -3.48 -24.37
C ASP A 759 10.54 -3.82 -25.18
N GLU A 760 11.72 -3.71 -24.56
CA GLU A 760 13.01 -4.00 -25.22
C GLU A 760 13.13 -5.46 -25.67
N MET A 761 12.51 -6.37 -24.93
CA MET A 761 12.47 -7.79 -25.28
C MET A 761 11.30 -8.14 -26.21
N GLY A 762 10.43 -7.20 -26.58
CA GLY A 762 9.30 -7.43 -27.49
C GLY A 762 8.18 -8.29 -26.90
N TYR A 763 7.94 -8.22 -25.59
CA TYR A 763 6.75 -8.80 -24.96
C TYR A 763 5.53 -7.90 -25.17
N SER A 764 4.34 -8.50 -25.25
CA SER A 764 3.09 -7.74 -25.26
C SER A 764 2.80 -7.13 -23.88
N PRO A 765 2.12 -5.98 -23.79
CA PRO A 765 1.79 -5.35 -22.51
C PRO A 765 1.05 -6.26 -21.54
N VAL A 766 0.11 -7.06 -22.06
CA VAL A 766 -0.67 -8.02 -21.26
C VAL A 766 0.19 -9.09 -20.56
N ALA A 767 1.39 -9.40 -21.10
CA ALA A 767 2.32 -10.34 -20.49
C ALA A 767 2.89 -9.82 -19.15
N LEU A 768 2.84 -8.51 -18.90
CA LEU A 768 3.25 -7.92 -17.62
C LEU A 768 2.46 -8.49 -16.44
N ASN A 769 1.19 -8.89 -16.64
CA ASN A 769 0.35 -9.45 -15.57
C ASN A 769 0.89 -10.74 -14.97
N SER A 770 1.73 -11.49 -15.71
CA SER A 770 2.43 -12.67 -15.21
C SER A 770 3.93 -12.40 -15.00
N LEU A 771 4.55 -11.59 -15.87
CA LEU A 771 5.99 -11.34 -15.84
C LEU A 771 6.41 -10.51 -14.61
N VAL A 772 5.68 -9.44 -14.29
CA VAL A 772 6.05 -8.51 -13.21
C VAL A 772 6.03 -9.18 -11.83
N PRO A 773 4.99 -9.94 -11.43
CA PRO A 773 5.00 -10.68 -10.18
C PRO A 773 6.20 -11.64 -10.06
N GLU A 774 6.48 -12.41 -11.11
CA GLU A 774 7.56 -13.42 -11.08
C GLU A 774 8.95 -12.79 -11.01
N LEU A 775 9.22 -11.77 -11.84
CA LEU A 775 10.49 -11.05 -11.80
C LEU A 775 10.68 -10.32 -10.47
N SER A 776 9.62 -9.75 -9.90
CA SER A 776 9.69 -9.07 -8.60
C SER A 776 10.01 -10.05 -7.47
N ARG A 777 9.38 -11.23 -7.46
CA ARG A 777 9.71 -12.31 -6.51
C ARG A 777 11.17 -12.72 -6.58
N ARG A 778 11.70 -12.91 -7.80
CA ARG A 778 13.11 -13.29 -8.02
C ARG A 778 14.08 -12.17 -7.67
N ALA A 779 13.72 -10.92 -7.93
CA ALA A 779 14.52 -9.77 -7.50
C ALA A 779 14.60 -9.71 -5.97
N ILE A 780 13.50 -9.99 -5.25
CA ILE A 780 13.49 -10.00 -3.79
C ILE A 780 14.49 -11.01 -3.21
N THR A 781 14.59 -12.22 -3.76
CA THR A 781 15.54 -13.24 -3.26
C THR A 781 17.00 -12.85 -3.47
N LYS A 782 17.27 -11.91 -4.38
CA LYS A 782 18.61 -11.37 -4.67
C LYS A 782 18.98 -10.12 -3.88
N ILE A 783 18.04 -9.53 -3.13
CA ILE A 783 18.32 -8.34 -2.33
C ILE A 783 19.40 -8.66 -1.29
N PHE A 784 20.54 -7.99 -1.43
CA PHE A 784 21.64 -8.04 -0.49
C PHE A 784 21.97 -6.63 0.00
N ALA A 785 21.32 -6.26 1.10
CA ALA A 785 21.37 -4.94 1.71
C ALA A 785 22.27 -4.92 2.95
N THR A 786 22.98 -3.82 3.13
CA THR A 786 23.89 -3.60 4.27
C THR A 786 23.25 -2.85 5.43
N GLU A 787 22.12 -2.17 5.19
CA GLU A 787 21.34 -1.44 6.18
C GLU A 787 19.85 -1.33 5.80
N PRO A 788 18.94 -0.96 6.72
CA PRO A 788 17.51 -0.79 6.44
C PRO A 788 17.11 0.34 5.49
N ASP A 789 18.06 1.15 4.99
CA ASP A 789 17.81 2.24 4.03
C ASP A 789 18.57 2.04 2.69
N ASP A 790 19.17 0.85 2.47
CA ASP A 790 20.02 0.52 1.31
C ASP A 790 19.19 0.26 0.04
N TRP A 791 18.47 1.28 -0.45
CA TRP A 791 17.77 1.23 -1.74
C TRP A 791 18.68 0.87 -2.94
N PRO A 792 20.01 1.18 -2.96
CA PRO A 792 20.88 0.68 -4.02
C PRO A 792 20.93 -0.85 -4.11
N ALA A 793 20.75 -1.57 -3.00
CA ALA A 793 20.65 -3.03 -3.02
C ALA A 793 19.41 -3.52 -3.79
N ILE A 794 18.29 -2.81 -3.66
CA ILE A 794 17.05 -3.12 -4.38
C ILE A 794 17.26 -2.93 -5.88
N LEU A 795 17.85 -1.80 -6.29
CA LEU A 795 18.16 -1.53 -7.70
C LEU A 795 19.08 -2.60 -8.30
N ARG A 796 20.15 -2.98 -7.58
CA ARG A 796 21.10 -4.02 -8.01
C ARG A 796 20.39 -5.35 -8.24
N ALA A 797 19.54 -5.77 -7.30
CA ALA A 797 18.82 -7.03 -7.39
C ALA A 797 17.84 -7.08 -8.58
N ILE A 798 17.16 -5.96 -8.86
CA ILE A 798 16.29 -5.78 -10.04
C ILE A 798 17.10 -5.85 -11.34
N GLN A 799 18.25 -5.19 -11.39
CA GLN A 799 19.13 -5.19 -12.55
C GLN A 799 19.68 -6.59 -12.84
N GLU A 800 20.21 -7.26 -11.82
CA GLU A 800 20.71 -8.63 -11.92
C GLU A 800 19.63 -9.58 -12.44
N THR A 801 18.41 -9.50 -11.89
CA THR A 801 17.27 -10.29 -12.35
C THR A 801 16.93 -10.00 -13.81
N GLY A 802 16.94 -8.73 -14.22
CA GLY A 802 16.70 -8.34 -15.60
C GLY A 802 17.77 -8.84 -16.57
N ASP A 803 19.03 -8.83 -16.16
CA ASP A 803 20.14 -9.33 -16.97
C ASP A 803 20.10 -10.84 -17.14
N GLU A 804 19.80 -11.58 -16.08
CA GLU A 804 19.53 -13.03 -16.14
C GLU A 804 18.37 -13.33 -17.09
N PHE A 805 17.30 -12.53 -17.03
CA PHE A 805 16.15 -12.68 -17.91
C PHE A 805 16.53 -12.44 -19.40
N ARG A 806 17.28 -11.37 -19.71
CA ARG A 806 17.80 -11.10 -21.06
C ARG A 806 18.64 -12.25 -21.61
N GLN A 807 19.52 -12.82 -20.77
CA GLN A 807 20.39 -13.94 -21.13
C GLN A 807 19.58 -15.22 -21.41
N SER A 808 18.56 -15.50 -20.59
CA SER A 808 17.71 -16.68 -20.78
C SER A 808 16.95 -16.68 -22.10
N LYS A 809 16.52 -15.49 -22.58
CA LYS A 809 15.80 -15.33 -23.85
C LYS A 809 16.72 -15.34 -25.07
N THR A 810 17.93 -14.79 -24.96
CA THR A 810 18.95 -14.85 -26.02
C THR A 810 19.54 -16.26 -26.20
N ALA A 811 19.50 -17.10 -25.16
CA ALA A 811 19.96 -18.50 -25.21
C ALA A 811 19.06 -19.48 -25.98
N GLY A 812 17.87 -19.08 -26.44
CA GLY A 812 17.04 -19.84 -27.39
C GLY A 812 16.83 -21.34 -27.10
N VAL A 813 15.73 -21.67 -26.41
CA VAL A 813 15.13 -23.02 -26.24
C VAL A 813 15.85 -23.95 -25.25
N SER A 814 15.23 -24.14 -24.06
CA SER A 814 14.92 -25.44 -23.43
C SER A 814 14.22 -25.22 -22.08
N GLY A 815 12.90 -25.44 -22.02
CA GLY A 815 12.14 -25.65 -20.78
C GLY A 815 11.97 -24.43 -19.88
N VAL A 816 10.89 -23.66 -20.08
CA VAL A 816 10.19 -23.11 -18.92
C VAL A 816 9.65 -24.34 -18.19
N ASN A 817 10.41 -24.83 -17.20
CA ASN A 817 9.84 -25.67 -16.17
C ASN A 817 8.86 -24.78 -15.41
N THR A 818 7.61 -24.82 -15.84
CA THR A 818 6.48 -24.65 -14.93
C THR A 818 6.79 -25.45 -13.67
N THR A 819 6.64 -24.81 -12.53
CA THR A 819 6.87 -25.25 -11.15
C THR A 819 6.24 -26.60 -10.77
N ALA A 820 5.56 -27.30 -11.68
CA ALA A 820 5.03 -28.65 -11.50
C ALA A 820 6.11 -29.73 -11.26
N THR A 821 7.34 -29.60 -11.82
CA THR A 821 8.37 -30.66 -11.73
C THR A 821 9.26 -30.60 -10.48
N ALA A 822 9.25 -29.50 -9.71
CA ALA A 822 9.94 -29.44 -8.42
C ALA A 822 9.21 -30.25 -7.34
N SER A 823 7.88 -30.27 -7.39
CA SER A 823 6.99 -31.04 -6.53
C SER A 823 7.14 -32.57 -6.70
N GLU A 824 7.44 -33.04 -7.92
CA GLU A 824 7.68 -34.47 -8.19
C GLU A 824 9.05 -34.95 -7.66
N LYS A 825 10.05 -34.07 -7.64
CA LYS A 825 11.38 -34.41 -7.13
C LYS A 825 11.40 -34.47 -5.60
N MET A 826 10.70 -33.56 -4.92
CA MET A 826 10.51 -33.63 -3.46
C MET A 826 9.64 -34.82 -3.01
N ARG A 827 8.68 -35.28 -3.82
CA ARG A 827 7.92 -36.51 -3.53
C ARG A 827 8.76 -37.79 -3.57
N ASN A 828 9.76 -37.86 -4.43
CA ASN A 828 10.63 -39.04 -4.55
C ASN A 828 11.71 -39.09 -3.47
N ASP A 829 12.20 -37.94 -3.00
CA ASP A 829 13.23 -37.89 -1.94
C ASP A 829 12.65 -38.14 -0.54
N ALA A 830 11.35 -37.92 -0.33
CA ALA A 830 10.64 -38.23 0.92
C ALA A 830 10.39 -39.73 1.17
N ASN A 831 10.64 -40.60 0.19
CA ASN A 831 10.53 -42.07 0.35
C ASN A 831 11.85 -42.74 0.75
N THR A 832 12.87 -41.98 1.14
CA THR A 832 14.18 -42.51 1.53
C THR A 832 14.70 -42.02 2.89
N TYR A 833 13.81 -41.63 3.81
CA TYR A 833 14.11 -41.45 5.23
C TYR A 833 12.97 -41.87 6.14
#